data_AF-A0A916H6L5-F1
#
_entry.id   AF-A0A916H6L5-F1
#
_cell.length_a   1.000
_cell.length_b   1.000
_cell.length_c   1.000
_cell.angle_alpha   90.00
_cell.angle_beta   90.00
_cell.angle_gamma   90.00
#
_symmetry.space_group_name_H-M   'P 1'
#
loop_
_entity.id
_entity.type
_entity.pdbx_description
1 polymer ?
#
loop_
_entity_poly.entity_id
_entity_poly.type
_entity_poly.pdbx_seq_one_letter_code
_entity_poly.pdbx_strand_id
1 'polypeptide(L)'
;YQGVGRDVTHLDQMRRFQQATLDSIRSQIAVLERDGTIAHVNSAWRRFAEENPPPIGDAVLGNNYLRLCEHASTEDAPTTKVIAAGTRDVINGQQDAFYLEFRITLTGTEVWYAMQVYPFDEPSPRRVVVSFTDISRRTAAEQALQKANESLEQRVALRTAELHRITTRIETIFDSSSDGILLYDLKFGIEQANRAFKALFGFQDQEYLSYPLTALCQPEDISIVDAALKRVIDGSSLEHVEVRALRAGRQPLEVEIGISPVRYRNLPSDQLVCTIRDISQRNQILHRIDEERNLLRTVIDAIPDFVYVKDTQHRLLLNNAAHAKSLKLTELLVPSQLTDQDFFPPEMAAKYHADEEQVLRTGQPLIGVEERSIGTDGNLIWALTTKVPLRNLDHEIIGLVGITYDISEQKRQQEILRQSRDQVQQAQMLLEEVLDTIPVRVFWKDQQCLYLGCNRLFALDAGLAGKEQIVGKSDHEMPWREHTTLYYADDIQVMQSGVPKLNYEEPIHTAKGDSMLIQSSKLPLRNARGEIIGVLGVYVDVTAQRQAELEARRHEADLHSILNSTTLAFVLLDHEGNIRTFNQIAQTQIQHQYGTLLAPGRKMVTCLPTTAQKRFQERLIRVLQGESFAVDEATWDGDKQHFWEFRYYPVRTLDGNIVGANLTFEDITARKEIEQQLLYNASLQETVSDAVIVTDMEYRIQSWNKAAERIYGWTAAEVMGKHAGQILAPQYESQQSALTIIQEMIDRGFWTGESKQRRRDDTWLHILGSLVLLRDGRGLPMGIISVNHDITDRKQAEIELRAVTQRLEVAALSGRIGIWEWDIKKDQVIWDERMSHIYGLEPRSILGTVDDFYNHLHPEDAPVCAA
;
A
#
# COMPACT_ATOMS: atom_id res chain seq x y z
N TYR A 1 -32.17 -115.50 47.84
CA TYR A 1 -31.54 -114.32 48.46
C TYR A 1 -30.20 -114.03 47.78
N GLN A 2 -30.17 -113.23 46.70
CA GLN A 2 -28.94 -112.68 46.09
C GLN A 2 -29.27 -111.59 45.03
N GLY A 3 -30.07 -110.59 45.40
CA GLY A 3 -30.56 -109.57 44.44
C GLY A 3 -30.63 -108.12 44.95
N VAL A 4 -30.22 -107.83 46.19
CA VAL A 4 -30.41 -106.49 46.81
C VAL A 4 -29.08 -105.73 47.02
N GLY A 5 -27.93 -106.34 46.70
CA GLY A 5 -26.60 -105.75 46.99
C GLY A 5 -25.93 -104.93 45.87
N ARG A 6 -26.45 -104.92 44.64
CA ARG A 6 -25.81 -104.22 43.50
C ARG A 6 -26.34 -102.80 43.23
N ASP A 7 -27.56 -102.46 43.66
CA ASP A 7 -28.11 -101.11 43.43
C ASP A 7 -27.56 -100.05 44.39
N VAL A 8 -27.16 -100.44 45.61
CA VAL A 8 -26.64 -99.50 46.61
C VAL A 8 -25.25 -98.95 46.23
N THR A 9 -24.42 -99.74 45.54
CA THR A 9 -23.06 -99.31 45.15
C THR A 9 -23.03 -98.36 43.95
N HIS A 10 -23.98 -98.47 43.02
CA HIS A 10 -24.07 -97.58 41.86
C HIS A 10 -24.61 -96.19 42.24
N LEU A 11 -25.59 -96.13 43.14
CA LEU A 11 -26.12 -94.86 43.68
C LEU A 11 -25.05 -94.08 44.46
N ASP A 12 -24.22 -94.75 45.25
CA ASP A 12 -23.12 -94.11 45.99
C ASP A 12 -22.01 -93.58 45.07
N GLN A 13 -21.69 -94.29 43.97
CA GLN A 13 -20.72 -93.81 42.98
C GLN A 13 -21.23 -92.57 42.22
N MET A 14 -22.50 -92.57 41.81
CA MET A 14 -23.14 -91.42 41.14
C MET A 14 -23.16 -90.18 42.04
N ARG A 15 -23.53 -90.35 43.32
CA ARG A 15 -23.55 -89.26 44.30
C ARG A 15 -22.15 -88.69 44.56
N ARG A 16 -21.12 -89.54 44.65
CA ARG A 16 -19.71 -89.09 44.79
C ARG A 16 -19.22 -88.32 43.57
N PHE A 17 -19.57 -88.76 42.35
CA PHE A 17 -19.19 -88.07 41.12
C PHE A 17 -19.84 -86.70 40.98
N GLN A 18 -21.15 -86.59 41.28
CA GLN A 18 -21.87 -85.32 41.27
C GLN A 18 -21.28 -84.32 42.29
N GLN A 19 -20.98 -84.79 43.51
CA GLN A 19 -20.36 -83.94 44.52
C GLN A 19 -18.94 -83.49 44.11
N ALA A 20 -18.11 -84.39 43.56
CA ALA A 20 -16.77 -84.04 43.07
C ALA A 20 -16.81 -83.04 41.91
N THR A 21 -17.81 -83.13 41.03
CA THR A 21 -18.01 -82.20 39.92
C THR A 21 -18.33 -80.80 40.43
N LEU A 22 -19.29 -80.67 41.36
CA LEU A 22 -19.63 -79.38 41.99
C LEU A 22 -18.44 -78.82 42.79
N ASP A 23 -17.70 -79.67 43.49
CA ASP A 23 -16.55 -79.28 44.31
C ASP A 23 -15.33 -78.82 43.48
N SER A 24 -15.30 -79.11 42.17
CA SER A 24 -14.25 -78.65 41.24
C SER A 24 -14.46 -77.20 40.74
N ILE A 25 -15.68 -76.68 40.83
CA ILE A 25 -16.01 -75.30 40.42
C ILE A 25 -15.51 -74.33 41.49
N ARG A 26 -14.74 -73.32 41.08
CA ARG A 26 -14.13 -72.34 41.99
C ARG A 26 -15.13 -71.30 42.52
N SER A 27 -16.19 -71.03 41.77
CA SER A 27 -17.29 -70.18 42.24
C SER A 27 -17.94 -70.85 43.45
N GLN A 28 -18.29 -70.04 44.44
CA GLN A 28 -19.02 -70.54 45.61
C GLN A 28 -20.42 -70.87 45.11
N ILE A 29 -20.88 -72.12 45.26
CA ILE A 29 -22.21 -72.55 44.81
C ILE A 29 -23.03 -73.15 45.95
N ALA A 30 -24.28 -72.70 46.08
CA ALA A 30 -25.30 -73.27 46.96
C ALA A 30 -26.56 -73.62 46.17
N VAL A 31 -27.16 -74.77 46.49
CA VAL A 31 -28.48 -75.19 46.01
C VAL A 31 -29.49 -74.96 47.12
N LEU A 32 -30.56 -74.24 46.81
CA LEU A 32 -31.63 -73.89 47.75
C LEU A 32 -32.91 -74.66 47.40
N GLU A 33 -33.59 -75.14 48.44
CA GLU A 33 -34.96 -75.64 48.38
C GLU A 33 -35.97 -74.49 48.16
N ARG A 34 -37.23 -74.84 47.86
CA ARG A 34 -38.31 -73.88 47.60
C ARG A 34 -38.54 -72.87 48.73
N ASP A 35 -38.31 -73.27 49.97
CA ASP A 35 -38.46 -72.39 51.13
C ASP A 35 -37.24 -71.49 51.36
N GLY A 36 -36.16 -71.64 50.57
CA GLY A 36 -34.89 -70.95 50.71
C GLY A 36 -33.87 -71.70 51.58
N THR A 37 -34.16 -72.92 52.00
CA THR A 37 -33.26 -73.75 52.80
C THR A 37 -32.11 -74.30 51.97
N ILE A 38 -30.87 -74.17 52.46
CA ILE A 38 -29.67 -74.66 51.76
C ILE A 38 -29.67 -76.20 51.79
N ALA A 39 -29.89 -76.79 50.62
CA ALA A 39 -29.95 -78.24 50.40
C ALA A 39 -28.54 -78.83 50.18
N HIS A 40 -27.72 -78.14 49.40
CA HIS A 40 -26.39 -78.59 49.01
C HIS A 40 -25.45 -77.40 48.79
N VAL A 41 -24.17 -77.60 49.05
CA VAL A 41 -23.11 -76.61 48.80
C VAL A 41 -21.85 -77.29 48.27
N ASN A 42 -21.10 -76.59 47.43
CA ASN A 42 -19.81 -77.08 46.96
C ASN A 42 -18.66 -76.76 47.95
N SER A 43 -17.47 -77.30 47.69
CA SER A 43 -16.27 -77.11 48.52
C SER A 43 -15.84 -75.64 48.64
N ALA A 44 -16.10 -74.82 47.60
CA ALA A 44 -15.79 -73.39 47.59
C ALA A 44 -16.71 -72.61 48.52
N TRP A 45 -18.02 -72.91 48.52
CA TRP A 45 -18.98 -72.28 49.44
C TRP A 45 -18.75 -72.73 50.89
N ARG A 46 -18.38 -74.00 51.13
CA ARG A 46 -18.01 -74.47 52.48
C ARG A 46 -16.82 -73.72 53.05
N ARG A 47 -15.73 -73.58 52.28
CA ARG A 47 -14.57 -72.79 52.70
C ARG A 47 -14.93 -71.33 52.95
N PHE A 48 -15.72 -70.73 52.07
CA PHE A 48 -16.21 -69.37 52.27
C PHE A 48 -16.98 -69.20 53.58
N ALA A 49 -17.86 -70.14 53.92
CA ALA A 49 -18.63 -70.14 55.16
C ALA A 49 -17.78 -70.47 56.40
N GLU A 50 -16.69 -71.23 56.27
CA GLU A 50 -15.71 -71.47 57.34
C GLU A 50 -14.88 -70.21 57.64
N GLU A 51 -14.48 -69.48 56.59
CA GLU A 51 -13.75 -68.22 56.69
C GLU A 51 -14.65 -67.06 57.15
N ASN A 52 -15.97 -67.16 56.90
CA ASN A 52 -16.98 -66.16 57.25
C ASN A 52 -18.22 -66.82 57.89
N PRO A 53 -18.12 -67.28 59.15
CA PRO A 53 -19.18 -68.06 59.80
C PRO A 53 -20.49 -67.29 59.99
N PRO A 54 -21.66 -67.90 59.69
CA PRO A 54 -22.96 -67.23 59.83
C PRO A 54 -23.33 -67.02 61.32
N PRO A 55 -24.19 -66.04 61.64
CA PRO A 55 -24.51 -65.70 63.03
C PRO A 55 -25.34 -66.75 63.82
N ILE A 56 -25.88 -67.79 63.15
CA ILE A 56 -26.83 -68.75 63.74
C ILE A 56 -26.41 -70.20 63.38
N GLY A 57 -25.81 -70.90 64.35
CA GLY A 57 -25.60 -72.36 64.37
C GLY A 57 -24.48 -72.92 63.47
N ASP A 58 -23.82 -73.98 63.94
CA ASP A 58 -22.60 -74.57 63.34
C ASP A 58 -22.81 -75.38 62.03
N ALA A 59 -24.03 -75.49 61.50
CA ALA A 59 -24.31 -76.28 60.28
C ALA A 59 -24.79 -75.41 59.11
N VAL A 60 -24.01 -75.34 58.02
CA VAL A 60 -24.34 -74.59 56.79
C VAL A 60 -25.54 -75.20 56.04
N LEU A 61 -25.68 -76.53 56.08
CA LEU A 61 -26.80 -77.26 55.47
C LEU A 61 -28.03 -77.19 56.38
N GLY A 62 -29.21 -76.98 55.80
CA GLY A 62 -30.47 -76.85 56.54
C GLY A 62 -30.76 -75.42 57.05
N ASN A 63 -29.80 -74.50 56.93
CA ASN A 63 -30.03 -73.07 57.20
C ASN A 63 -30.78 -72.41 56.03
N ASN A 64 -31.59 -71.40 56.34
CA ASN A 64 -32.38 -70.70 55.32
C ASN A 64 -31.62 -69.47 54.79
N TYR A 65 -31.15 -69.57 53.54
CA TYR A 65 -30.32 -68.55 52.89
C TYR A 65 -31.04 -67.20 52.74
N LEU A 66 -32.33 -67.22 52.41
CA LEU A 66 -33.13 -66.00 52.27
C LEU A 66 -33.26 -65.27 53.61
N ARG A 67 -33.50 -66.00 54.71
CA ARG A 67 -33.53 -65.42 56.05
C ARG A 67 -32.18 -64.85 56.46
N LEU A 68 -31.07 -65.52 56.13
CA LEU A 68 -29.73 -65.02 56.41
C LEU A 68 -29.46 -63.69 55.68
N CYS A 69 -29.88 -63.56 54.42
CA CYS A 69 -29.75 -62.31 53.67
C CYS A 69 -30.64 -61.18 54.23
N GLU A 70 -31.85 -61.51 54.70
CA GLU A 70 -32.80 -60.55 55.28
C GLU A 70 -32.40 -60.03 56.67
N HIS A 71 -31.64 -60.81 57.43
CA HIS A 71 -31.18 -60.47 58.79
C HIS A 71 -29.71 -59.99 58.84
N ALA A 72 -29.07 -59.77 57.67
CA ALA A 72 -27.70 -59.25 57.60
C ALA A 72 -27.62 -57.79 58.12
N SER A 73 -26.46 -57.41 58.68
CA SER A 73 -26.22 -56.12 59.37
C SER A 73 -26.28 -54.89 58.43
N THR A 74 -26.30 -53.69 59.04
CA THR A 74 -26.74 -52.42 58.43
C THR A 74 -25.87 -51.81 57.32
N GLU A 75 -24.58 -52.15 57.19
CA GLU A 75 -23.70 -51.53 56.17
C GLU A 75 -23.94 -52.06 54.75
N ASP A 76 -24.28 -53.35 54.60
CA ASP A 76 -24.56 -54.00 53.29
C ASP A 76 -26.06 -54.34 53.09
N ALA A 77 -26.91 -53.91 54.02
CA ALA A 77 -28.34 -54.21 54.08
C ALA A 77 -29.16 -53.88 52.80
N PRO A 78 -28.86 -52.82 52.01
CA PRO A 78 -29.57 -52.58 50.76
C PRO A 78 -29.29 -53.68 49.72
N THR A 79 -28.03 -54.10 49.62
CA THR A 79 -27.57 -55.09 48.63
C THR A 79 -28.07 -56.49 48.98
N THR A 80 -28.02 -56.89 50.26
CA THR A 80 -28.49 -58.22 50.70
C THR A 80 -30.00 -58.38 50.58
N LYS A 81 -30.78 -57.29 50.74
CA LYS A 81 -32.23 -57.28 50.46
C LYS A 81 -32.54 -57.48 48.98
N VAL A 82 -31.78 -56.84 48.09
CA VAL A 82 -31.92 -57.03 46.64
C VAL A 82 -31.55 -58.46 46.24
N ILE A 83 -30.50 -59.02 46.85
CA ILE A 83 -30.12 -60.43 46.69
C ILE A 83 -31.25 -61.37 47.12
N ALA A 84 -31.83 -61.16 48.31
CA ALA A 84 -32.91 -61.99 48.83
C ALA A 84 -34.17 -61.91 47.95
N ALA A 85 -34.54 -60.70 47.51
CA ALA A 85 -35.68 -60.48 46.62
C ALA A 85 -35.47 -61.14 45.26
N GLY A 86 -34.34 -60.89 44.59
CA GLY A 86 -34.03 -61.49 43.29
C GLY A 86 -33.94 -63.03 43.34
N THR A 87 -33.35 -63.57 44.40
CA THR A 87 -33.31 -65.04 44.61
C THR A 87 -34.72 -65.62 44.80
N ARG A 88 -35.59 -64.93 45.54
CA ARG A 88 -36.98 -65.34 45.79
C ARG A 88 -37.83 -65.28 44.52
N ASP A 89 -37.63 -64.28 43.69
CA ASP A 89 -38.33 -64.14 42.41
C ASP A 89 -37.98 -65.31 41.48
N VAL A 90 -36.71 -65.73 41.45
CA VAL A 90 -36.30 -66.93 40.68
C VAL A 90 -36.90 -68.22 41.26
N ILE A 91 -36.89 -68.40 42.60
CA ILE A 91 -37.52 -69.55 43.27
C ILE A 91 -39.01 -69.65 42.95
N ASN A 92 -39.71 -68.52 42.98
CA ASN A 92 -41.15 -68.45 42.69
C ASN A 92 -41.47 -68.55 41.19
N GLY A 93 -40.47 -68.55 40.32
CA GLY A 93 -40.65 -68.58 38.86
C GLY A 93 -41.07 -67.26 38.24
N GLN A 94 -40.85 -66.14 38.94
CA GLN A 94 -41.10 -64.79 38.43
C GLN A 94 -39.93 -64.27 37.58
N GLN A 95 -38.73 -64.81 37.79
CA GLN A 95 -37.56 -64.58 36.94
C GLN A 95 -36.90 -65.90 36.54
N ASP A 96 -36.39 -65.98 35.31
CA ASP A 96 -35.68 -67.17 34.82
C ASP A 96 -34.23 -67.23 35.32
N ALA A 97 -33.65 -66.08 35.68
CA ALA A 97 -32.34 -65.96 36.33
C ALA A 97 -32.19 -64.59 36.99
N PHE A 98 -31.28 -64.46 37.96
CA PHE A 98 -30.94 -63.19 38.61
C PHE A 98 -29.43 -62.96 38.60
N TYR A 99 -29.00 -61.74 38.28
CA TYR A 99 -27.59 -61.32 38.25
C TYR A 99 -27.36 -60.02 39.02
N LEU A 100 -26.32 -59.95 39.84
CA LEU A 100 -25.93 -58.73 40.53
C LEU A 100 -24.41 -58.66 40.76
N GLU A 101 -23.77 -57.57 40.33
CA GLU A 101 -22.41 -57.22 40.75
C GLU A 101 -22.47 -56.29 41.95
N PHE A 102 -21.78 -56.65 43.03
CA PHE A 102 -21.76 -55.84 44.24
C PHE A 102 -20.42 -55.95 44.94
N ARG A 103 -20.10 -54.93 45.72
CA ARG A 103 -18.97 -54.94 46.64
C ARG A 103 -19.45 -55.38 48.01
N ILE A 104 -18.64 -56.19 48.67
CA ILE A 104 -18.85 -56.58 50.07
C ILE A 104 -17.50 -56.49 50.80
N THR A 105 -17.54 -56.05 52.05
CA THR A 105 -16.36 -55.98 52.89
C THR A 105 -16.28 -57.23 53.76
N LEU A 106 -15.38 -58.15 53.43
CA LEU A 106 -15.14 -59.36 54.21
C LEU A 106 -13.83 -59.18 54.96
N THR A 107 -13.84 -59.34 56.29
CA THR A 107 -12.63 -59.26 57.15
C THR A 107 -11.73 -58.02 56.92
N GLY A 108 -12.32 -56.88 56.56
CA GLY A 108 -11.59 -55.61 56.35
C GLY A 108 -11.02 -55.37 54.96
N THR A 109 -11.24 -56.28 53.99
CA THR A 109 -10.89 -56.09 52.58
C THR A 109 -12.14 -55.96 51.71
N GLU A 110 -12.20 -54.90 50.88
CA GLU A 110 -13.26 -54.75 49.87
C GLU A 110 -13.01 -55.71 48.70
N VAL A 111 -14.00 -56.54 48.39
CA VAL A 111 -13.97 -57.49 47.27
C VAL A 111 -15.23 -57.31 46.43
N TRP A 112 -15.09 -57.31 45.11
CA TRP A 112 -16.21 -57.26 44.18
C TRP A 112 -16.64 -58.67 43.80
N TYR A 113 -17.92 -58.97 43.97
CA TYR A 113 -18.53 -60.24 43.59
C TYR A 113 -19.61 -60.04 42.52
N ALA A 114 -19.68 -60.98 41.59
CA ALA A 114 -20.82 -61.22 40.73
C ALA A 114 -21.62 -62.41 41.27
N MET A 115 -22.89 -62.19 41.60
CA MET A 115 -23.84 -63.22 42.01
C MET A 115 -24.76 -63.60 40.85
N GLN A 116 -25.01 -64.90 40.73
CA GLN A 116 -25.95 -65.48 39.78
C GLN A 116 -26.90 -66.47 40.46
N VAL A 117 -28.18 -66.42 40.09
CA VAL A 117 -29.19 -67.38 40.55
C VAL A 117 -29.92 -67.99 39.36
N TYR A 118 -30.02 -69.32 39.31
CA TYR A 118 -30.67 -70.07 38.24
C TYR A 118 -31.57 -71.19 38.79
N PRO A 119 -32.74 -71.49 38.20
CA PRO A 119 -33.61 -72.58 38.62
C PRO A 119 -33.12 -73.95 38.11
N PHE A 120 -33.53 -75.04 38.79
CA PHE A 120 -33.40 -76.42 38.31
C PHE A 120 -34.57 -76.81 37.40
N ASP A 121 -34.29 -77.51 36.30
CA ASP A 121 -35.28 -78.06 35.36
C ASP A 121 -35.91 -79.37 35.87
N GLU A 122 -36.67 -79.33 36.97
CA GLU A 122 -37.42 -80.49 37.50
C GLU A 122 -38.91 -80.16 37.80
N PRO A 123 -39.85 -81.12 37.62
CA PRO A 123 -41.27 -80.90 37.89
C PRO A 123 -41.60 -81.03 39.39
N SER A 124 -41.38 -79.94 40.12
CA SER A 124 -41.85 -79.67 41.50
C SER A 124 -41.26 -80.55 42.64
N PRO A 125 -40.78 -79.94 43.74
CA PRO A 125 -40.64 -78.50 44.00
C PRO A 125 -39.43 -77.86 43.28
N ARG A 126 -39.57 -76.61 42.83
CA ARG A 126 -38.50 -75.83 42.14
C ARG A 126 -37.37 -75.49 43.13
N ARG A 127 -36.15 -75.96 42.83
CA ARG A 127 -34.90 -75.63 43.52
C ARG A 127 -34.11 -74.60 42.70
N VAL A 128 -33.25 -73.82 43.34
CA VAL A 128 -32.38 -72.84 42.64
C VAL A 128 -30.91 -73.05 43.00
N VAL A 129 -30.02 -72.74 42.07
CA VAL A 129 -28.58 -72.65 42.25
C VAL A 129 -28.20 -71.18 42.41
N VAL A 130 -27.56 -70.84 43.52
CA VAL A 130 -26.91 -69.55 43.74
C VAL A 130 -25.41 -69.73 43.56
N SER A 131 -24.76 -68.83 42.83
CA SER A 131 -23.31 -68.82 42.69
C SER A 131 -22.71 -67.43 42.88
N PHE A 132 -21.51 -67.37 43.47
CA PHE A 132 -20.70 -66.15 43.60
C PHE A 132 -19.34 -66.31 42.92
N THR A 133 -18.91 -65.27 42.21
CA THR A 133 -17.60 -65.19 41.54
C THR A 133 -16.92 -63.86 41.85
N ASP A 134 -15.67 -63.86 42.33
CA ASP A 134 -14.87 -62.65 42.55
C ASP A 134 -14.46 -62.03 41.20
N ILE A 135 -14.83 -60.76 41.00
CA ILE A 135 -14.57 -59.99 39.78
C ILE A 135 -13.60 -58.81 39.99
N SER A 136 -12.95 -58.70 41.15
CA SER A 136 -12.14 -57.54 41.55
C SER A 136 -11.03 -57.19 40.54
N ARG A 137 -10.42 -58.21 39.90
CA ARG A 137 -9.40 -58.00 38.86
C ARG A 137 -9.95 -57.37 37.57
N ARG A 138 -11.21 -57.65 37.21
CA ARG A 138 -11.86 -57.11 36.00
C ARG A 138 -12.09 -55.60 36.17
N THR A 139 -12.64 -55.20 37.30
CA THR A 139 -12.94 -53.79 37.63
C THR A 139 -11.67 -52.93 37.68
N ALA A 140 -10.56 -53.46 38.21
CA ALA A 140 -9.28 -52.75 38.25
C ALA A 140 -8.69 -52.50 36.84
N ALA A 141 -8.88 -53.43 35.90
CA ALA A 141 -8.43 -53.27 34.51
C ALA A 141 -9.25 -52.23 33.74
N GLU A 142 -10.58 -52.19 33.94
CA GLU A 142 -11.46 -51.18 33.34
C GLU A 142 -11.08 -49.75 33.79
N GLN A 143 -10.74 -49.56 35.06
CA GLN A 143 -10.28 -48.27 35.58
C GLN A 143 -8.91 -47.85 35.03
N ALA A 144 -7.98 -48.79 34.83
CA ALA A 144 -6.69 -48.50 34.23
C ALA A 144 -6.81 -48.06 32.76
N LEU A 145 -7.75 -48.66 32.02
CA LEU A 145 -8.04 -48.29 30.63
C LEU A 145 -8.61 -46.88 30.52
N GLN A 146 -9.53 -46.50 31.42
CA GLN A 146 -10.11 -45.16 31.45
C GLN A 146 -9.04 -44.07 31.61
N LYS A 147 -8.10 -44.26 32.54
CA LYS A 147 -6.98 -43.32 32.76
C LYS A 147 -6.02 -43.23 31.57
N ALA A 148 -5.82 -44.33 30.84
CA ALA A 148 -4.98 -44.32 29.64
C ALA A 148 -5.62 -43.51 28.50
N ASN A 149 -6.95 -43.54 28.38
CA ASN A 149 -7.68 -42.81 27.34
C ASN A 149 -7.61 -41.30 27.54
N GLU A 150 -7.77 -40.83 28.78
CA GLU A 150 -7.62 -39.41 29.15
C GLU A 150 -6.20 -38.87 28.83
N SER A 151 -5.15 -39.68 29.06
CA SER A 151 -3.77 -39.34 28.70
C SER A 151 -3.52 -39.26 27.19
N LEU A 152 -4.29 -40.01 26.39
CA LEU A 152 -4.20 -40.00 24.94
C LEU A 152 -4.85 -38.75 24.34
N GLU A 153 -6.03 -38.36 24.83
CA GLU A 153 -6.73 -37.14 24.40
C GLU A 153 -5.88 -35.88 24.65
N GLN A 154 -5.20 -35.79 25.78
CA GLN A 154 -4.27 -34.69 26.06
C GLN A 154 -3.09 -34.64 25.07
N ARG A 155 -2.54 -35.81 24.69
CA ARG A 155 -1.45 -35.89 23.70
C ARG A 155 -1.90 -35.49 22.30
N VAL A 156 -3.10 -35.86 21.88
CA VAL A 156 -3.66 -35.47 20.59
C VAL A 156 -3.85 -33.95 20.53
N ALA A 157 -4.42 -33.33 21.57
CA ALA A 157 -4.63 -31.88 21.62
C ALA A 157 -3.30 -31.10 21.52
N LEU A 158 -2.27 -31.52 22.26
CA LEU A 158 -0.94 -30.91 22.19
C LEU A 158 -0.30 -31.05 20.80
N ARG A 159 -0.44 -32.22 20.17
CA ARG A 159 0.16 -32.49 18.85
C ARG A 159 -0.53 -31.68 17.74
N THR A 160 -1.86 -31.51 17.80
CA THR A 160 -2.60 -30.70 16.82
C THR A 160 -2.24 -29.22 16.94
N ALA A 161 -2.05 -28.71 18.16
CA ALA A 161 -1.58 -27.34 18.37
C ALA A 161 -0.14 -27.12 17.86
N GLU A 162 0.77 -28.08 18.08
CA GLU A 162 2.14 -28.05 17.57
C GLU A 162 2.17 -28.04 16.02
N LEU A 163 1.36 -28.88 15.39
CA LEU A 163 1.24 -28.95 13.92
C LEU A 163 0.67 -27.67 13.31
N HIS A 164 -0.33 -27.06 13.94
CA HIS A 164 -0.86 -25.78 13.50
C HIS A 164 0.19 -24.67 13.64
N ARG A 165 0.89 -24.62 14.77
CA ARG A 165 1.95 -23.63 15.00
C ARG A 165 3.08 -23.75 13.99
N ILE A 166 3.57 -24.96 13.70
CA ILE A 166 4.64 -25.12 12.71
C ILE A 166 4.11 -24.73 11.34
N THR A 167 2.88 -25.08 10.97
CA THR A 167 2.41 -24.73 9.62
C THR A 167 2.08 -23.26 9.44
N THR A 168 1.59 -22.59 10.47
CA THR A 168 1.45 -21.13 10.37
C THR A 168 2.81 -20.49 10.22
N ARG A 169 3.84 -20.97 10.94
CA ARG A 169 5.24 -20.53 10.74
C ARG A 169 5.73 -20.82 9.32
N ILE A 170 5.26 -21.95 8.80
CA ILE A 170 5.22 -22.42 7.42
C ILE A 170 4.96 -21.34 6.37
N GLU A 171 3.68 -21.07 6.24
CA GLU A 171 3.11 -20.10 5.33
C GLU A 171 3.70 -18.73 5.60
N THR A 172 3.98 -18.39 6.87
CA THR A 172 4.55 -17.08 7.23
C THR A 172 5.92 -16.85 6.60
N ILE A 173 6.88 -17.78 6.67
CA ILE A 173 8.22 -17.55 6.07
C ILE A 173 8.14 -17.64 4.53
N PHE A 174 7.22 -18.46 4.01
CA PHE A 174 7.06 -18.65 2.57
C PHE A 174 6.52 -17.36 1.98
N ASP A 175 5.52 -16.78 2.63
CA ASP A 175 4.86 -15.53 2.25
C ASP A 175 5.59 -14.26 2.70
N SER A 176 6.49 -14.32 3.70
CA SER A 176 7.30 -13.17 4.11
C SER A 176 8.52 -12.93 3.23
N SER A 177 8.90 -13.90 2.39
CA SER A 177 9.97 -13.68 1.40
C SER A 177 9.58 -12.59 0.42
N SER A 178 10.51 -11.69 0.11
CA SER A 178 10.34 -10.65 -0.90
C SER A 178 10.39 -11.19 -2.33
N ASP A 179 11.05 -12.34 -2.53
CA ASP A 179 11.18 -12.99 -3.82
C ASP A 179 10.01 -13.97 -4.04
N GLY A 180 9.58 -14.12 -5.29
CA GLY A 180 8.55 -15.09 -5.66
C GLY A 180 9.09 -16.51 -5.56
N ILE A 181 8.67 -17.28 -4.55
CA ILE A 181 9.09 -18.67 -4.39
C ILE A 181 7.96 -19.56 -4.88
N LEU A 182 8.30 -20.52 -5.73
CA LEU A 182 7.37 -21.55 -6.19
C LEU A 182 7.99 -22.93 -6.11
N LEU A 183 7.13 -23.93 -5.92
CA LEU A 183 7.44 -25.34 -6.08
C LEU A 183 6.90 -25.79 -7.43
N TYR A 184 7.76 -26.39 -8.23
CA TYR A 184 7.49 -26.80 -9.61
C TYR A 184 7.69 -28.30 -9.76
N ASP A 185 6.67 -29.02 -10.22
CA ASP A 185 6.77 -30.42 -10.61
C ASP A 185 6.99 -30.53 -12.12
N LEU A 186 7.96 -31.35 -12.52
CA LEU A 186 8.34 -31.52 -13.93
C LEU A 186 7.23 -32.07 -14.83
N LYS A 187 6.25 -32.79 -14.26
CA LYS A 187 5.13 -33.38 -15.00
C LYS A 187 3.89 -32.52 -14.93
N PHE A 188 3.64 -31.89 -13.78
CA PHE A 188 2.38 -31.23 -13.51
C PHE A 188 2.44 -29.70 -13.58
N GLY A 189 3.62 -29.08 -13.58
CA GLY A 189 3.76 -27.62 -13.58
C GLY A 189 3.90 -27.04 -12.17
N ILE A 190 3.55 -25.77 -11.97
CA ILE A 190 3.66 -25.12 -10.64
C ILE A 190 2.67 -25.75 -9.66
N GLU A 191 3.15 -26.27 -8.53
CA GLU A 191 2.34 -26.90 -7.47
C GLU A 191 1.99 -25.93 -6.33
N GLN A 192 2.87 -24.99 -6.01
CA GLN A 192 2.67 -24.03 -4.93
C GLN A 192 3.46 -22.76 -5.21
N ALA A 193 2.94 -21.60 -4.83
CA ALA A 193 3.69 -20.36 -4.89
C ALA A 193 3.32 -19.39 -3.76
N ASN A 194 4.29 -18.59 -3.33
CA ASN A 194 4.12 -17.70 -2.19
C ASN A 194 3.38 -16.40 -2.55
N ARG A 195 3.06 -15.61 -1.53
CA ARG A 195 2.43 -14.29 -1.67
C ARG A 195 3.21 -13.37 -2.60
N ALA A 196 4.54 -13.36 -2.52
CA ALA A 196 5.37 -12.53 -3.40
C ALA A 196 5.21 -12.93 -4.87
N PHE A 197 5.24 -14.21 -5.22
CA PHE A 197 5.01 -14.69 -6.58
C PHE A 197 3.62 -14.29 -7.10
N LYS A 198 2.58 -14.49 -6.27
CA LYS A 198 1.20 -14.10 -6.59
C LYS A 198 1.09 -12.59 -6.84
N ALA A 199 1.67 -11.79 -5.96
CA ALA A 199 1.70 -10.33 -6.10
C ALA A 199 2.47 -9.90 -7.37
N LEU A 200 3.60 -10.54 -7.64
CA LEU A 200 4.50 -10.25 -8.75
C LEU A 200 3.83 -10.54 -10.10
N PHE A 201 3.18 -11.69 -10.25
CA PHE A 201 2.46 -12.07 -11.48
C PHE A 201 0.99 -11.67 -11.53
N GLY A 202 0.46 -11.10 -10.45
CA GLY A 202 -0.92 -10.64 -10.37
C GLY A 202 -1.96 -11.74 -10.21
N PHE A 203 -1.53 -12.98 -9.96
CA PHE A 203 -2.43 -14.08 -9.65
C PHE A 203 -3.13 -13.81 -8.32
N GLN A 204 -4.46 -13.75 -8.34
CA GLN A 204 -5.26 -13.57 -7.12
C GLN A 204 -5.56 -14.92 -6.46
N ASP A 205 -5.60 -16.00 -7.25
CA ASP A 205 -5.99 -17.35 -6.82
C ASP A 205 -5.00 -18.42 -7.30
N GLN A 206 -5.39 -19.69 -7.23
CA GLN A 206 -4.65 -20.88 -7.69
C GLN A 206 -4.54 -20.98 -9.25
N GLU A 207 -4.71 -19.87 -9.97
CA GLU A 207 -4.66 -19.80 -11.44
C GLU A 207 -3.31 -20.22 -12.02
N TYR A 208 -2.24 -20.07 -11.24
CA TYR A 208 -0.89 -20.49 -11.60
C TYR A 208 -0.67 -22.00 -11.42
N LEU A 209 -1.59 -22.74 -10.77
CA LEU A 209 -1.41 -24.16 -10.57
C LEU A 209 -1.38 -24.90 -11.91
N SER A 210 -0.44 -25.82 -12.02
CA SER A 210 -0.15 -26.57 -13.24
C SER A 210 0.27 -25.73 -14.45
N TYR A 211 0.53 -24.43 -14.28
CA TYR A 211 1.14 -23.64 -15.35
C TYR A 211 2.57 -24.12 -15.57
N PRO A 212 2.98 -24.38 -16.82
CA PRO A 212 4.38 -24.61 -17.09
C PRO A 212 5.15 -23.32 -16.78
N LEU A 213 6.33 -23.45 -16.18
CA LEU A 213 7.17 -22.30 -15.82
C LEU A 213 7.47 -21.41 -17.03
N THR A 214 7.55 -22.01 -18.21
CA THR A 214 7.73 -21.33 -19.50
C THR A 214 6.55 -20.50 -19.93
N ALA A 215 5.30 -20.81 -19.53
CA ALA A 215 4.14 -19.97 -19.86
C ALA A 215 4.15 -18.63 -19.09
N LEU A 216 4.92 -18.55 -18.00
CA LEU A 216 5.18 -17.28 -17.34
C LEU A 216 6.18 -16.42 -18.10
N CYS A 217 6.83 -16.93 -19.14
CA CYS A 217 7.83 -16.19 -19.91
C CYS A 217 7.23 -15.66 -21.22
N GLN A 218 7.77 -14.56 -21.72
CA GLN A 218 7.49 -14.12 -23.08
C GLN A 218 7.87 -15.20 -24.09
N PRO A 219 7.15 -15.36 -25.21
CA PRO A 219 7.40 -16.39 -26.21
C PRO A 219 8.87 -16.51 -26.66
N GLU A 220 9.58 -15.38 -26.73
CA GLU A 220 10.98 -15.27 -27.11
C GLU A 220 11.93 -15.86 -26.07
N ASP A 221 11.57 -15.76 -24.79
CA ASP A 221 12.43 -16.12 -23.65
C ASP A 221 12.15 -17.56 -23.14
N ILE A 222 11.12 -18.24 -23.67
CA ILE A 222 10.76 -19.64 -23.34
C ILE A 222 11.96 -20.58 -23.52
N SER A 223 12.70 -20.42 -24.62
CA SER A 223 13.83 -21.30 -24.96
C SER A 223 14.96 -21.25 -23.92
N ILE A 224 15.12 -20.11 -23.23
CA ILE A 224 16.15 -19.88 -22.21
C ILE A 224 15.81 -20.68 -20.95
N VAL A 225 14.56 -20.62 -20.50
CA VAL A 225 14.08 -21.35 -19.31
C VAL A 225 14.08 -22.85 -19.53
N ASP A 226 13.63 -23.32 -20.70
CA ASP A 226 13.67 -24.74 -21.05
C ASP A 226 15.09 -25.33 -21.02
N ALA A 227 16.07 -24.56 -21.50
CA ALA A 227 17.47 -24.98 -21.45
C ALA A 227 18.00 -25.06 -20.02
N ALA A 228 17.61 -24.12 -19.15
CA ALA A 228 18.01 -24.12 -17.74
C ALA A 228 17.36 -25.27 -16.95
N LEU A 229 16.07 -25.53 -17.16
CA LEU A 229 15.36 -26.66 -16.54
C LEU A 229 16.07 -27.99 -16.85
N LYS A 230 16.44 -28.24 -18.11
CA LYS A 230 17.17 -29.46 -18.52
C LYS A 230 18.49 -29.62 -17.77
N ARG A 231 19.28 -28.55 -17.65
CA ARG A 231 20.59 -28.61 -16.95
C ARG A 231 20.47 -28.94 -15.47
N VAL A 232 19.44 -28.41 -14.78
CA VAL A 232 19.19 -28.72 -13.37
C VAL A 232 18.75 -30.17 -13.17
N ILE A 233 17.89 -30.69 -14.07
CA ILE A 233 17.44 -32.09 -14.06
C ILE A 233 18.62 -33.05 -14.26
N ASP A 234 19.54 -32.72 -15.17
CA ASP A 234 20.70 -33.56 -15.51
C ASP A 234 21.81 -33.58 -14.44
N GLY A 235 21.64 -32.88 -13.31
CA GLY A 235 22.50 -32.98 -12.14
C GLY A 235 23.24 -31.69 -11.74
N SER A 236 22.96 -30.56 -12.38
CA SER A 236 23.48 -29.24 -11.95
C SER A 236 22.83 -28.80 -10.64
N SER A 237 23.59 -28.15 -9.75
CA SER A 237 23.10 -27.83 -8.39
C SER A 237 22.16 -26.63 -8.31
N LEU A 238 22.33 -25.63 -9.19
CA LEU A 238 21.56 -24.38 -9.22
C LEU A 238 21.81 -23.65 -10.54
N GLU A 239 20.76 -23.16 -11.21
CA GLU A 239 20.84 -22.32 -12.43
C GLU A 239 20.06 -21.03 -12.23
N HIS A 240 20.53 -19.92 -12.82
CA HIS A 240 19.85 -18.63 -12.84
C HIS A 240 19.70 -18.13 -14.29
N VAL A 241 18.49 -17.71 -14.66
CA VAL A 241 18.21 -17.12 -15.98
C VAL A 241 17.40 -15.83 -15.86
N GLU A 242 17.80 -14.80 -16.59
CA GLU A 242 17.07 -13.54 -16.67
C GLU A 242 16.10 -13.60 -17.87
N VAL A 243 14.81 -13.40 -17.61
CA VAL A 243 13.75 -13.49 -18.63
C VAL A 243 12.67 -12.44 -18.40
N ARG A 244 11.96 -12.07 -19.47
CA ARG A 244 10.78 -11.22 -19.35
C ARG A 244 9.59 -12.11 -19.09
N ALA A 245 9.04 -11.96 -17.89
CA ALA A 245 7.92 -12.76 -17.46
C ALA A 245 6.59 -12.02 -17.66
N LEU A 246 5.60 -12.75 -18.19
CA LEU A 246 4.27 -12.26 -18.52
C LEU A 246 3.44 -12.13 -17.26
N ARG A 247 2.91 -10.92 -17.04
CA ARG A 247 1.97 -10.62 -15.96
C ARG A 247 0.55 -10.56 -16.52
N ALA A 248 -0.41 -11.17 -15.83
CA ALA A 248 -1.80 -11.18 -16.27
C ALA A 248 -2.35 -9.75 -16.46
N GLY A 249 -2.60 -9.36 -17.71
CA GLY A 249 -3.16 -8.06 -18.07
C GLY A 249 -2.27 -6.84 -17.79
N ARG A 250 -0.96 -7.01 -17.56
CA ARG A 250 -0.01 -5.92 -17.26
C ARG A 250 1.24 -6.00 -18.12
N GLN A 251 2.08 -4.96 -18.06
CA GLN A 251 3.36 -4.98 -18.76
C GLN A 251 4.26 -6.13 -18.25
N PRO A 252 5.07 -6.74 -19.14
CA PRO A 252 6.01 -7.77 -18.77
C PRO A 252 6.98 -7.28 -17.68
N LEU A 253 7.31 -8.15 -16.74
CA LEU A 253 8.26 -7.88 -15.67
C LEU A 253 9.59 -8.53 -15.99
N GLU A 254 10.70 -7.85 -15.76
CA GLU A 254 12.02 -8.45 -15.89
C GLU A 254 12.37 -9.20 -14.61
N VAL A 255 12.58 -10.51 -14.73
CA VAL A 255 12.80 -11.39 -13.58
C VAL A 255 14.02 -12.25 -13.76
N GLU A 256 14.70 -12.51 -12.65
CA GLU A 256 15.70 -13.56 -12.56
C GLU A 256 15.04 -14.79 -11.96
N ILE A 257 15.05 -15.91 -12.70
CA ILE A 257 14.53 -17.21 -12.27
C ILE A 257 15.71 -18.09 -11.85
N GLY A 258 15.83 -18.33 -10.55
CA GLY A 258 16.70 -19.36 -9.98
C GLY A 258 15.97 -20.70 -9.91
N ILE A 259 16.59 -21.79 -10.34
CA ILE A 259 16.00 -23.14 -10.41
C ILE A 259 16.89 -24.12 -9.63
N SER A 260 16.32 -24.81 -8.63
CA SER A 260 17.03 -25.73 -7.74
C SER A 260 16.24 -27.03 -7.50
N PRO A 261 16.87 -28.22 -7.45
CA PRO A 261 16.17 -29.48 -7.24
C PRO A 261 15.87 -29.74 -5.76
N VAL A 262 14.66 -30.21 -5.44
CA VAL A 262 14.32 -30.69 -4.10
C VAL A 262 14.86 -32.11 -3.92
N ARG A 263 15.65 -32.34 -2.87
CA ARG A 263 16.17 -33.69 -2.55
C ARG A 263 15.53 -34.22 -1.29
N TYR A 264 14.71 -35.26 -1.41
CA TYR A 264 14.14 -35.95 -0.27
C TYR A 264 15.00 -37.19 0.07
N ARG A 265 15.64 -37.22 1.24
CA ARG A 265 16.48 -38.36 1.70
C ARG A 265 17.48 -38.86 0.64
N ASN A 266 18.13 -37.95 -0.10
CA ASN A 266 19.07 -38.25 -1.19
C ASN A 266 18.48 -39.02 -2.40
N LEU A 267 17.16 -39.09 -2.55
CA LEU A 267 16.52 -39.58 -3.77
C LEU A 267 16.28 -38.41 -4.74
N PRO A 268 16.50 -38.60 -6.07
CA PRO A 268 16.08 -37.64 -7.06
C PRO A 268 14.56 -37.48 -6.97
N SER A 269 14.08 -36.24 -6.84
CA SER A 269 12.65 -35.95 -6.89
C SER A 269 12.37 -35.13 -8.15
N ASP A 270 11.18 -35.34 -8.73
CA ASP A 270 10.70 -34.57 -9.89
C ASP A 270 10.25 -33.14 -9.50
N GLN A 271 10.56 -32.70 -8.28
CA GLN A 271 10.20 -31.40 -7.74
C GLN A 271 11.39 -30.45 -7.71
N LEU A 272 11.17 -29.24 -8.19
CA LEU A 272 12.12 -28.12 -8.20
C LEU A 272 11.56 -26.98 -7.35
N VAL A 273 12.42 -26.29 -6.62
CA VAL A 273 12.12 -24.96 -6.06
C VAL A 273 12.64 -23.94 -7.04
N CYS A 274 11.75 -23.07 -7.50
CA CYS A 274 12.14 -21.91 -8.29
C CYS A 274 11.96 -20.63 -7.48
N THR A 275 12.95 -19.76 -7.54
CA THR A 275 12.92 -18.42 -6.97
C THR A 275 12.87 -17.42 -8.11
N ILE A 276 11.92 -16.51 -8.08
CA ILE A 276 11.70 -15.47 -9.09
C ILE A 276 11.93 -14.14 -8.40
N ARG A 277 13.07 -13.52 -8.68
CA ARG A 277 13.39 -12.20 -8.17
C ARG A 277 13.01 -11.16 -9.22
N ASP A 278 12.28 -10.14 -8.78
CA ASP A 278 12.07 -8.95 -9.59
C ASP A 278 13.42 -8.22 -9.74
N ILE A 279 14.00 -8.29 -10.94
CA ILE A 279 15.20 -7.51 -11.27
C ILE A 279 14.81 -6.19 -11.94
N SER A 280 13.53 -5.85 -12.02
CA SER A 280 13.09 -4.59 -12.62
C SER A 280 13.71 -3.40 -11.92
N GLN A 281 13.96 -3.42 -10.59
CA GLN A 281 14.70 -2.32 -9.95
C GLN A 281 16.18 -2.31 -10.32
N ARG A 282 16.83 -3.47 -10.43
CA ARG A 282 18.24 -3.57 -10.85
C ARG A 282 18.39 -3.12 -12.31
N ASN A 283 17.50 -3.57 -13.18
CA ASN A 283 17.43 -3.18 -14.57
C ASN A 283 16.91 -1.76 -14.74
N GLN A 284 16.07 -1.24 -13.84
CA GLN A 284 15.75 0.19 -13.77
C GLN A 284 16.94 0.99 -13.27
N ILE A 285 17.83 0.48 -12.42
CA ILE A 285 19.07 1.17 -12.04
C ILE A 285 20.06 1.11 -13.20
N LEU A 286 20.20 -0.03 -13.88
CA LEU A 286 21.04 -0.14 -15.07
C LEU A 286 20.48 0.71 -16.21
N HIS A 287 19.16 0.72 -16.39
CA HIS A 287 18.44 1.58 -17.30
C HIS A 287 18.48 3.02 -16.81
N ARG A 288 18.52 3.31 -15.51
CA ARG A 288 18.70 4.67 -14.97
C ARG A 288 20.12 5.14 -15.16
N ILE A 289 21.12 4.27 -15.07
CA ILE A 289 22.51 4.55 -15.42
C ILE A 289 22.61 4.73 -16.93
N ASP A 290 21.90 3.93 -17.72
CA ASP A 290 21.82 4.08 -19.17
C ASP A 290 21.04 5.34 -19.55
N GLU A 291 19.96 5.68 -18.86
CA GLU A 291 19.16 6.90 -18.97
C GLU A 291 19.94 8.10 -18.46
N GLU A 292 20.75 7.96 -17.42
CA GLU A 292 21.61 9.01 -16.88
C GLU A 292 22.80 9.20 -17.82
N ARG A 293 23.37 8.13 -18.38
CA ARG A 293 24.37 8.22 -19.45
C ARG A 293 23.77 8.80 -20.71
N ASN A 294 22.57 8.39 -21.10
CA ASN A 294 21.81 8.90 -22.23
C ASN A 294 21.37 10.34 -21.95
N LEU A 295 21.06 10.71 -20.71
CA LEU A 295 20.71 12.05 -20.27
C LEU A 295 21.94 12.93 -20.31
N LEU A 296 23.05 12.51 -19.69
CA LEU A 296 24.34 13.20 -19.75
C LEU A 296 24.81 13.33 -21.20
N ARG A 297 24.65 12.27 -22.01
CA ARG A 297 24.95 12.29 -23.44
C ARG A 297 24.04 13.25 -24.18
N THR A 298 22.74 13.23 -23.92
CA THR A 298 21.75 14.13 -24.51
C THR A 298 22.00 15.57 -24.06
N VAL A 299 22.35 15.82 -22.80
CA VAL A 299 22.69 17.13 -22.25
C VAL A 299 23.95 17.64 -22.93
N ILE A 300 25.01 16.84 -22.96
CA ILE A 300 26.27 17.19 -23.62
C ILE A 300 26.06 17.43 -25.12
N ASP A 301 25.27 16.60 -25.80
CA ASP A 301 24.93 16.74 -27.23
C ASP A 301 23.97 17.90 -27.50
N ALA A 302 23.12 18.28 -26.54
CA ALA A 302 22.23 19.43 -26.61
C ALA A 302 22.95 20.75 -26.29
N ILE A 303 24.11 20.71 -25.62
CA ILE A 303 24.97 21.90 -25.48
C ILE A 303 25.45 22.29 -26.90
N PRO A 304 25.15 23.52 -27.34
CA PRO A 304 25.54 23.99 -28.67
C PRO A 304 27.04 24.25 -28.79
N ASP A 305 27.72 24.38 -27.65
CA ASP A 305 29.16 24.60 -27.54
C ASP A 305 29.93 23.31 -27.79
N PHE A 306 31.20 23.41 -28.18
CA PHE A 306 31.98 22.22 -28.43
C PHE A 306 32.48 21.66 -27.11
N VAL A 307 31.97 20.49 -26.73
CA VAL A 307 32.39 19.77 -25.53
C VAL A 307 33.16 18.53 -25.95
N TYR A 308 34.37 18.38 -25.43
CA TYR A 308 35.22 17.23 -25.70
C TYR A 308 36.00 16.78 -24.48
N VAL A 309 36.36 15.50 -24.47
CA VAL A 309 37.22 14.89 -23.44
C VAL A 309 38.39 14.22 -24.12
N LYS A 310 39.59 14.43 -23.59
CA LYS A 310 40.82 13.76 -24.06
C LYS A 310 41.51 13.03 -22.92
N ASP A 311 42.22 11.96 -23.25
CA ASP A 311 43.09 11.28 -22.29
C ASP A 311 44.42 12.03 -22.08
N THR A 312 45.28 11.50 -21.21
CA THR A 312 46.62 12.05 -20.95
C THR A 312 47.59 11.96 -22.13
N GLN A 313 47.20 11.30 -23.23
CA GLN A 313 47.97 11.18 -24.47
C GLN A 313 47.38 12.07 -25.59
N HIS A 314 46.54 13.05 -25.23
CA HIS A 314 45.85 13.97 -26.15
C HIS A 314 44.88 13.32 -27.13
N ARG A 315 44.49 12.06 -26.88
CA ARG A 315 43.57 11.34 -27.75
C ARG A 315 42.14 11.65 -27.35
N LEU A 316 41.30 11.86 -28.35
CA LEU A 316 39.90 12.21 -28.17
C LEU A 316 39.10 10.99 -27.66
N LEU A 317 38.59 11.09 -26.43
CA LEU A 317 37.77 10.07 -25.78
C LEU A 317 36.28 10.29 -25.99
N LEU A 318 35.85 11.56 -25.98
CA LEU A 318 34.46 11.94 -26.11
C LEU A 318 34.35 13.26 -26.86
N ASN A 319 33.35 13.36 -27.73
CA ASN A 319 32.88 14.61 -28.31
C ASN A 319 31.37 14.70 -28.14
N ASN A 320 30.86 15.92 -28.06
CA ASN A 320 29.44 16.17 -28.26
C ASN A 320 29.06 16.34 -29.73
N ALA A 321 27.77 16.32 -30.02
CA ALA A 321 27.22 16.43 -31.37
C ALA A 321 27.69 17.70 -32.11
N ALA A 322 27.76 18.84 -31.42
CA ALA A 322 28.23 20.09 -31.99
C ALA A 322 29.70 20.01 -32.41
N HIS A 323 30.58 19.50 -31.54
CA HIS A 323 32.00 19.34 -31.85
C HIS A 323 32.23 18.31 -32.97
N ALA A 324 31.55 17.16 -32.91
CA ALA A 324 31.66 16.12 -33.92
C ALA A 324 31.27 16.63 -35.32
N LYS A 325 30.23 17.47 -35.40
CA LYS A 325 29.80 18.11 -36.66
C LYS A 325 30.84 19.12 -37.18
N SER A 326 31.46 19.91 -36.31
CA SER A 326 32.56 20.81 -36.68
C SER A 326 33.76 20.04 -37.27
N LEU A 327 34.13 18.93 -36.64
CA LEU A 327 35.22 18.06 -37.11
C LEU A 327 34.85 17.18 -38.33
N LYS A 328 33.61 17.26 -38.82
CA LYS A 328 33.07 16.43 -39.92
C LYS A 328 33.19 14.93 -39.68
N LEU A 329 33.08 14.50 -38.43
CA LEU A 329 33.09 13.08 -38.06
C LEU A 329 31.74 12.44 -38.42
N THR A 330 31.80 11.23 -39.00
CA THR A 330 30.60 10.47 -39.42
C THR A 330 29.99 9.67 -38.27
N GLU A 331 30.76 9.39 -37.21
CA GLU A 331 30.32 8.70 -35.98
C GLU A 331 30.71 9.51 -34.72
N LEU A 332 29.87 9.44 -33.68
CA LEU A 332 30.10 10.14 -32.38
C LEU A 332 31.14 9.44 -31.49
N LEU A 333 31.42 8.15 -31.76
CA LEU A 333 32.50 7.40 -31.13
C LEU A 333 33.75 7.55 -31.99
N VAL A 334 34.76 8.23 -31.46
CA VAL A 334 36.06 8.35 -32.11
C VAL A 334 36.82 7.05 -31.89
N PRO A 335 37.45 6.43 -32.92
CA PRO A 335 38.48 5.44 -32.70
C PRO A 335 39.53 6.04 -31.76
N SER A 336 39.98 5.29 -30.76
CA SER A 336 40.81 5.71 -29.62
C SER A 336 42.24 6.16 -29.99
N GLN A 337 42.45 6.85 -31.12
CA GLN A 337 43.74 7.27 -31.69
C GLN A 337 43.74 8.64 -32.39
N LEU A 338 42.62 9.34 -32.60
CA LEU A 338 42.61 10.63 -33.30
C LEU A 338 43.00 11.81 -32.38
N THR A 339 43.71 12.76 -32.97
CA THR A 339 44.25 13.97 -32.30
C THR A 339 43.90 15.22 -33.09
N ASP A 340 44.14 16.42 -32.53
CA ASP A 340 43.85 17.68 -33.24
C ASP A 340 44.62 17.84 -34.56
N GLN A 341 45.75 17.16 -34.72
CA GLN A 341 46.55 17.21 -35.95
C GLN A 341 45.81 16.62 -37.15
N ASP A 342 44.82 15.77 -36.92
CA ASP A 342 44.05 15.12 -37.98
C ASP A 342 42.96 16.03 -38.57
N PHE A 343 42.57 17.10 -37.86
CA PHE A 343 41.41 17.93 -38.22
C PHE A 343 41.75 19.40 -38.46
N PHE A 344 42.74 19.92 -37.76
CA PHE A 344 43.07 21.34 -37.80
C PHE A 344 44.35 21.61 -38.60
N PRO A 345 44.50 22.80 -39.22
CA PRO A 345 45.75 23.20 -39.83
C PRO A 345 46.93 23.05 -38.85
N PRO A 346 48.15 22.69 -39.32
CA PRO A 346 49.28 22.38 -38.44
C PRO A 346 49.62 23.45 -37.39
N GLU A 347 49.46 24.72 -37.75
CA GLU A 347 49.69 25.86 -36.84
C GLU A 347 48.66 25.91 -35.70
N MET A 348 47.39 25.65 -36.01
CA MET A 348 46.29 25.63 -35.04
C MET A 348 46.37 24.39 -34.14
N ALA A 349 46.63 23.22 -34.72
CA ALA A 349 46.80 21.97 -33.97
C ALA A 349 47.99 22.02 -33.00
N ALA A 350 49.13 22.61 -33.41
CA ALA A 350 50.30 22.77 -32.56
C ALA A 350 50.01 23.69 -31.36
N LYS A 351 49.26 24.77 -31.55
CA LYS A 351 48.80 25.63 -30.46
C LYS A 351 47.92 24.86 -29.47
N TYR A 352 46.92 24.12 -29.96
CA TYR A 352 46.01 23.36 -29.09
C TYR A 352 46.74 22.31 -28.25
N HIS A 353 47.70 21.61 -28.84
CA HIS A 353 48.53 20.64 -28.14
C HIS A 353 49.37 21.29 -27.04
N ALA A 354 49.98 22.45 -27.29
CA ALA A 354 50.76 23.16 -26.27
C ALA A 354 49.90 23.60 -25.08
N ASP A 355 48.71 24.13 -25.37
CA ASP A 355 47.72 24.53 -24.36
C ASP A 355 47.28 23.31 -23.51
N GLU A 356 47.09 22.14 -24.10
CA GLU A 356 46.68 20.92 -23.41
C GLU A 356 47.78 20.31 -22.53
N GLU A 357 49.01 20.25 -23.04
CA GLU A 357 50.16 19.74 -22.29
C GLU A 357 50.40 20.56 -21.02
N GLN A 358 50.17 21.88 -21.09
CA GLN A 358 50.21 22.74 -19.92
C GLN A 358 49.18 22.34 -18.87
N VAL A 359 47.91 22.11 -19.27
CA VAL A 359 46.83 21.74 -18.34
C VAL A 359 47.10 20.39 -17.69
N LEU A 360 47.49 19.37 -18.47
CA LEU A 360 47.74 18.02 -17.97
C LEU A 360 48.92 17.96 -16.99
N ARG A 361 50.03 18.66 -17.31
CA ARG A 361 51.24 18.65 -16.47
C ARG A 361 51.09 19.46 -15.19
N THR A 362 50.43 20.61 -15.25
CA THR A 362 50.33 21.53 -14.11
C THR A 362 49.09 21.29 -13.26
N GLY A 363 48.08 20.62 -13.81
CA GLY A 363 46.76 20.48 -13.19
C GLY A 363 46.00 21.80 -13.06
N GLN A 364 46.46 22.89 -13.68
CA GLN A 364 45.78 24.18 -13.70
C GLN A 364 44.90 24.30 -14.95
N PRO A 365 43.65 24.77 -14.82
CA PRO A 365 42.76 24.96 -15.96
C PRO A 365 43.17 26.19 -16.80
N LEU A 366 43.00 26.10 -18.12
CA LEU A 366 43.00 27.25 -19.02
C LEU A 366 41.56 27.70 -19.21
N ILE A 367 41.24 28.94 -18.85
CA ILE A 367 39.85 29.42 -18.83
C ILE A 367 39.71 30.63 -19.76
N GLY A 368 38.73 30.58 -20.66
CA GLY A 368 38.30 31.75 -21.45
C GLY A 368 39.33 32.26 -22.46
N VAL A 369 40.02 31.37 -23.17
CA VAL A 369 40.98 31.74 -24.20
C VAL A 369 40.25 32.10 -25.49
N GLU A 370 40.32 33.37 -25.92
CA GLU A 370 39.78 33.82 -27.21
C GLU A 370 40.68 33.37 -28.36
N GLU A 371 40.13 32.60 -29.30
CA GLU A 371 40.87 32.07 -30.44
C GLU A 371 40.00 31.88 -31.68
N ARG A 372 40.65 31.64 -32.82
CA ARG A 372 39.95 31.24 -34.05
C ARG A 372 39.78 29.73 -34.03
N SER A 373 38.55 29.30 -34.24
CA SER A 373 38.19 27.89 -34.34
C SER A 373 37.30 27.66 -35.56
N ILE A 374 37.01 26.40 -35.85
CA ILE A 374 36.17 25.98 -36.97
C ILE A 374 34.76 25.73 -36.43
N GLY A 375 33.78 26.44 -36.98
CA GLY A 375 32.36 26.29 -36.67
C GLY A 375 31.77 25.00 -37.22
N THR A 376 30.53 24.69 -36.83
CA THR A 376 29.83 23.47 -37.29
C THR A 376 29.52 23.44 -38.79
N ASP A 377 29.61 24.58 -39.45
CA ASP A 377 29.45 24.78 -40.90
C ASP A 377 30.79 24.75 -41.65
N GLY A 378 31.91 24.59 -40.94
CA GLY A 378 33.26 24.64 -41.47
C GLY A 378 33.82 26.05 -41.63
N ASN A 379 33.10 27.10 -41.23
CA ASN A 379 33.58 28.48 -41.29
C ASN A 379 34.43 28.84 -40.06
N LEU A 380 35.21 29.91 -40.16
CA LEU A 380 35.98 30.42 -39.03
C LEU A 380 35.08 31.19 -38.06
N ILE A 381 35.02 30.73 -36.82
CA ILE A 381 34.31 31.39 -35.72
C ILE A 381 35.30 32.04 -34.76
N TRP A 382 34.81 33.03 -34.01
CA TRP A 382 35.49 33.48 -32.79
C TRP A 382 35.04 32.59 -31.65
N ALA A 383 35.99 31.90 -31.03
CA ALA A 383 35.73 30.93 -29.99
C ALA A 383 36.36 31.38 -28.67
N LEU A 384 35.70 31.06 -27.57
CA LEU A 384 36.16 31.22 -26.21
C LEU A 384 36.32 29.83 -25.60
N THR A 385 37.56 29.37 -25.50
CA THR A 385 37.90 27.99 -25.14
C THR A 385 38.35 27.89 -23.68
N THR A 386 37.79 26.92 -22.97
CA THR A 386 38.18 26.53 -21.60
C THR A 386 38.60 25.06 -21.60
N LYS A 387 39.75 24.74 -21.00
CA LYS A 387 40.30 23.38 -20.85
C LYS A 387 40.60 23.11 -19.38
N VAL A 388 39.98 22.10 -18.79
CA VAL A 388 40.11 21.74 -17.36
C VAL A 388 40.60 20.29 -17.19
N PRO A 389 41.38 19.97 -16.15
CA PRO A 389 41.81 18.59 -15.91
C PRO A 389 40.64 17.72 -15.45
N LEU A 390 40.48 16.55 -16.07
CA LEU A 390 39.52 15.51 -15.65
C LEU A 390 40.16 14.64 -14.57
N ARG A 391 39.46 14.41 -13.46
CA ARG A 391 39.94 13.61 -12.32
C ARG A 391 39.07 12.40 -12.03
N ASN A 392 39.68 11.32 -11.54
CA ASN A 392 38.96 10.17 -10.98
C ASN A 392 38.45 10.45 -9.56
N LEU A 393 37.78 9.47 -8.94
CA LEU A 393 37.26 9.57 -7.56
C LEU A 393 38.38 9.77 -6.52
N ASP A 394 39.60 9.35 -6.84
CA ASP A 394 40.80 9.51 -6.00
C ASP A 394 41.55 10.84 -6.27
N HIS A 395 40.93 11.76 -7.04
CA HIS A 395 41.45 13.07 -7.42
C HIS A 395 42.70 13.08 -8.33
N GLU A 396 43.08 11.96 -8.94
CA GLU A 396 44.18 11.88 -9.92
C GLU A 396 43.75 12.39 -11.29
N ILE A 397 44.64 13.06 -12.03
CA ILE A 397 44.34 13.56 -13.38
C ILE A 397 44.39 12.40 -14.37
N ILE A 398 43.25 12.10 -14.99
CA ILE A 398 43.08 11.02 -15.98
C ILE A 398 42.88 11.54 -17.40
N GLY A 399 42.81 12.87 -17.58
CA GLY A 399 42.62 13.50 -18.89
C GLY A 399 42.26 14.98 -18.74
N LEU A 400 41.60 15.53 -19.75
CA LEU A 400 41.06 16.89 -19.74
C LEU A 400 39.68 16.95 -20.37
N VAL A 401 38.90 17.95 -19.96
CA VAL A 401 37.63 18.35 -20.57
C VAL A 401 37.82 19.72 -21.19
N GLY A 402 37.49 19.85 -22.47
CA GLY A 402 37.47 21.12 -23.18
C GLY A 402 36.04 21.55 -23.51
N ILE A 403 35.77 22.84 -23.31
CA ILE A 403 34.51 23.49 -23.69
C ILE A 403 34.87 24.71 -24.53
N THR A 404 34.32 24.80 -25.73
CA THR A 404 34.58 25.90 -26.66
C THR A 404 33.27 26.58 -27.02
N TYR A 405 33.11 27.81 -26.55
CA TYR A 405 31.92 28.63 -26.76
C TYR A 405 32.11 29.53 -27.98
N ASP A 406 31.12 29.63 -28.87
CA ASP A 406 31.16 30.56 -29.99
C ASP A 406 30.78 31.99 -29.53
N ILE A 407 31.78 32.88 -29.42
CA ILE A 407 31.59 34.30 -29.07
C ILE A 407 31.38 35.19 -30.31
N SER A 408 31.18 34.63 -31.50
CA SER A 408 30.96 35.42 -32.71
C SER A 408 29.74 36.34 -32.58
N GLU A 409 28.70 35.92 -31.85
CA GLU A 409 27.56 36.79 -31.51
C GLU A 409 27.93 37.91 -30.55
N GLN A 410 28.72 37.63 -29.51
CA GLN A 410 29.20 38.66 -28.58
C GLN A 410 30.10 39.68 -29.28
N LYS A 411 30.96 39.25 -30.21
CA LYS A 411 31.73 40.15 -31.07
C LYS A 411 30.81 40.98 -31.98
N ARG A 412 29.72 40.40 -32.49
CA ARG A 412 28.66 41.15 -33.19
C ARG A 412 27.96 42.16 -32.28
N GLN A 413 27.71 41.85 -31.01
CA GLN A 413 27.13 42.80 -30.05
C GLN A 413 28.08 43.97 -29.71
N GLN A 414 29.38 43.73 -29.64
CA GLN A 414 30.37 44.80 -29.55
C GLN A 414 30.34 45.70 -30.79
N GLU A 415 30.10 45.12 -31.97
CA GLU A 415 29.84 45.86 -33.20
C GLU A 415 28.50 46.61 -33.17
N ILE A 416 27.44 46.05 -32.57
CA ILE A 416 26.17 46.76 -32.29
C ILE A 416 26.41 47.97 -31.38
N LEU A 417 27.29 47.87 -30.40
CA LEU A 417 27.68 49.01 -29.56
C LEU A 417 28.34 50.12 -30.40
N ARG A 418 29.14 49.73 -31.41
CA ARG A 418 29.66 50.66 -32.41
C ARG A 418 28.53 51.30 -33.20
N GLN A 419 27.53 50.53 -33.62
CA GLN A 419 26.32 51.04 -34.27
C GLN A 419 25.49 51.95 -33.36
N SER A 420 25.48 51.75 -32.04
CA SER A 420 24.82 52.65 -31.08
C SER A 420 25.47 54.04 -31.08
N ARG A 421 26.78 54.11 -31.29
CA ARG A 421 27.48 55.38 -31.50
C ARG A 421 26.97 56.09 -32.76
N ASP A 422 26.73 55.33 -33.83
CA ASP A 422 26.10 55.86 -35.05
C ASP A 422 24.63 56.25 -34.80
N GLN A 423 23.91 55.53 -33.95
CA GLN A 423 22.56 55.89 -33.52
C GLN A 423 22.53 57.22 -32.78
N VAL A 424 23.52 57.52 -31.93
CA VAL A 424 23.59 58.84 -31.25
C VAL A 424 23.69 59.95 -32.31
N GLN A 425 24.46 59.72 -33.36
CA GLN A 425 24.60 60.67 -34.47
C GLN A 425 23.30 60.79 -35.28
N GLN A 426 22.59 59.70 -35.50
CA GLN A 426 21.25 59.72 -36.11
C GLN A 426 20.20 60.40 -35.22
N ALA A 427 20.23 60.15 -33.91
CA ALA A 427 19.32 60.75 -32.94
C ALA A 427 19.46 62.28 -32.92
N GLN A 428 20.68 62.78 -33.11
CA GLN A 428 20.94 64.21 -33.24
C GLN A 428 20.30 64.80 -34.51
N MET A 429 20.41 64.13 -35.66
CA MET A 429 19.73 64.54 -36.90
C MET A 429 18.21 64.47 -36.76
N LEU A 430 17.70 63.41 -36.12
CA LEU A 430 16.28 63.23 -35.85
C LEU A 430 15.76 64.33 -34.93
N LEU A 431 16.49 64.71 -33.88
CA LEU A 431 16.05 65.76 -32.97
C LEU A 431 15.85 67.10 -33.70
N GLU A 432 16.72 67.43 -34.66
CA GLU A 432 16.57 68.62 -35.49
C GLU A 432 15.32 68.54 -36.39
N GLU A 433 15.09 67.39 -37.01
CA GLU A 433 13.91 67.15 -37.84
C GLU A 433 12.61 67.18 -37.02
N VAL A 434 12.61 66.57 -35.84
CA VAL A 434 11.49 66.59 -34.89
C VAL A 434 11.19 68.03 -34.50
N LEU A 435 12.19 68.79 -34.06
CA LEU A 435 11.99 70.18 -33.70
C LEU A 435 11.40 70.97 -34.86
N ASP A 436 11.83 70.76 -36.10
CA ASP A 436 11.33 71.48 -37.28
C ASP A 436 9.95 71.04 -37.78
N THR A 437 9.47 69.87 -37.38
CA THR A 437 8.18 69.31 -37.83
C THR A 437 7.07 69.40 -36.78
N ILE A 438 7.39 69.48 -35.49
CA ILE A 438 6.37 69.65 -34.44
C ILE A 438 5.55 70.93 -34.68
N PRO A 439 4.22 70.91 -34.51
CA PRO A 439 3.35 72.07 -34.70
C PRO A 439 3.45 73.11 -33.57
N VAL A 440 4.52 73.02 -32.77
CA VAL A 440 4.84 73.89 -31.65
C VAL A 440 5.95 74.82 -32.08
N ARG A 441 5.93 76.09 -31.65
CA ARG A 441 7.05 76.99 -31.91
C ARG A 441 8.02 76.89 -30.76
N VAL A 442 9.27 76.62 -31.07
CA VAL A 442 10.32 76.42 -30.09
C VAL A 442 11.45 77.38 -30.41
N PHE A 443 11.89 78.12 -29.40
CA PHE A 443 13.07 78.96 -29.47
C PHE A 443 13.84 78.86 -28.17
N TRP A 444 15.14 79.05 -28.24
CA TRP A 444 15.95 79.23 -27.06
C TRP A 444 16.88 80.42 -27.23
N LYS A 445 17.06 81.16 -26.13
CA LYS A 445 17.91 82.34 -26.06
C LYS A 445 19.00 82.14 -25.03
N ASP A 446 20.10 82.86 -25.18
CA ASP A 446 21.13 82.96 -24.15
C ASP A 446 20.70 83.92 -23.02
N GLN A 447 21.59 84.09 -22.06
CA GLN A 447 21.38 84.97 -20.89
C GLN A 447 21.27 86.46 -21.25
N GLN A 448 21.68 86.86 -22.45
CA GLN A 448 21.55 88.22 -22.97
C GLN A 448 20.25 88.42 -23.77
N CYS A 449 19.36 87.41 -23.75
CA CYS A 449 18.13 87.35 -24.53
C CYS A 449 18.35 87.36 -26.04
N LEU A 450 19.52 86.92 -26.50
CA LEU A 450 19.77 86.70 -27.93
C LEU A 450 19.42 85.26 -28.28
N TYR A 451 18.74 85.03 -29.41
CA TYR A 451 18.37 83.68 -29.79
C TYR A 451 19.62 82.82 -30.07
N LEU A 452 19.72 81.66 -29.42
CA LEU A 452 20.72 80.62 -29.67
C LEU A 452 20.25 79.63 -30.75
N GLY A 453 18.94 79.53 -30.94
CA GLY A 453 18.35 78.74 -32.00
C GLY A 453 16.84 78.62 -31.83
N CYS A 454 16.21 78.06 -32.85
CA CYS A 454 14.78 77.84 -32.89
C CYS A 454 14.45 76.73 -33.86
N ASN A 455 13.20 76.31 -33.86
CA ASN A 455 12.67 75.48 -34.92
C ASN A 455 12.11 76.28 -36.10
N ARG A 456 11.84 75.58 -37.20
CA ARG A 456 11.38 76.16 -38.46
C ARG A 456 10.09 76.95 -38.35
N LEU A 457 9.10 76.49 -37.58
CA LEU A 457 7.82 77.19 -37.46
C LEU A 457 7.97 78.55 -36.78
N PHE A 458 8.80 78.63 -35.73
CA PHE A 458 9.13 79.90 -35.10
C PHE A 458 9.78 80.86 -36.10
N ALA A 459 10.67 80.35 -36.96
CA ALA A 459 11.30 81.15 -38.01
C ALA A 459 10.31 81.69 -39.06
N LEU A 460 9.29 80.90 -39.41
CA LEU A 460 8.24 81.29 -40.34
C LEU A 460 7.29 82.33 -39.75
N ASP A 461 6.91 82.20 -38.48
CA ASP A 461 6.09 83.20 -37.78
C ASP A 461 6.82 84.56 -37.70
N ALA A 462 8.16 84.52 -37.60
CA ALA A 462 9.04 85.69 -37.68
C ALA A 462 9.21 86.25 -39.11
N GLY A 463 8.68 85.56 -40.13
CA GLY A 463 8.79 85.96 -41.54
C GLY A 463 10.17 85.71 -42.18
N LEU A 464 11.02 84.87 -41.56
CA LEU A 464 12.39 84.60 -42.01
C LEU A 464 12.49 83.28 -42.79
N ALA A 465 13.49 83.19 -43.68
CA ALA A 465 13.63 82.05 -44.59
C ALA A 465 14.33 80.82 -43.97
N GLY A 466 15.06 80.97 -42.86
CA GLY A 466 15.79 79.89 -42.19
C GLY A 466 16.12 80.20 -40.73
N LYS A 467 16.24 79.16 -39.91
CA LYS A 467 16.45 79.25 -38.44
C LYS A 467 17.82 79.85 -38.07
N GLU A 468 18.81 79.72 -38.95
CA GLU A 468 20.15 80.27 -38.75
C GLU A 468 20.14 81.81 -38.74
N GLN A 469 19.17 82.45 -39.41
CA GLN A 469 19.03 83.91 -39.45
C GLN A 469 18.41 84.51 -38.18
N ILE A 470 17.93 83.66 -37.28
CA ILE A 470 17.41 84.06 -35.97
C ILE A 470 18.52 84.10 -34.94
N VAL A 471 19.53 83.24 -35.08
CA VAL A 471 20.64 83.12 -34.13
C VAL A 471 21.36 84.47 -34.00
N GLY A 472 21.47 84.96 -32.77
CA GLY A 472 22.13 86.23 -32.41
C GLY A 472 21.24 87.48 -32.48
N LYS A 473 19.98 87.38 -32.93
CA LYS A 473 19.04 88.51 -32.91
C LYS A 473 18.34 88.65 -31.57
N SER A 474 17.76 89.82 -31.31
CA SER A 474 16.91 90.11 -30.15
C SER A 474 15.43 90.22 -30.55
N ASP A 475 14.49 90.20 -29.58
CA ASP A 475 13.06 90.38 -29.86
C ASP A 475 12.75 91.74 -30.52
N HIS A 476 13.56 92.77 -30.31
CA HIS A 476 13.35 94.10 -30.89
C HIS A 476 13.51 94.12 -32.41
N GLU A 477 14.21 93.13 -32.95
CA GLU A 477 14.43 92.92 -34.38
C GLU A 477 13.41 91.94 -34.99
N MET A 478 12.41 91.51 -34.21
CA MET A 478 11.36 90.57 -34.62
C MET A 478 10.01 91.27 -34.89
N PRO A 479 9.08 90.63 -35.61
CA PRO A 479 7.81 91.26 -36.00
C PRO A 479 6.89 91.66 -34.84
N TRP A 480 6.95 90.94 -33.71
CA TRP A 480 6.22 91.24 -32.47
C TRP A 480 6.88 92.34 -31.63
N ARG A 481 7.73 93.18 -32.24
CA ARG A 481 8.50 94.23 -31.56
C ARG A 481 7.68 95.22 -30.74
N GLU A 482 6.41 95.43 -31.07
CA GLU A 482 5.53 96.35 -30.33
C GLU A 482 5.23 95.87 -28.89
N HIS A 483 5.42 94.58 -28.62
CA HIS A 483 5.22 93.95 -27.30
C HIS A 483 6.54 93.50 -26.63
N THR A 484 7.72 93.88 -27.14
CA THR A 484 9.03 93.41 -26.68
C THR A 484 9.31 93.63 -25.20
N THR A 485 8.80 94.71 -24.62
CA THR A 485 9.11 95.09 -23.23
C THR A 485 8.57 94.07 -22.23
N LEU A 486 7.46 93.42 -22.55
CA LEU A 486 6.85 92.36 -21.72
C LEU A 486 7.58 91.02 -21.88
N TYR A 487 7.89 90.63 -23.13
CA TYR A 487 8.57 89.36 -23.38
C TYR A 487 9.99 89.33 -22.83
N TYR A 488 10.73 90.44 -22.97
CA TYR A 488 12.06 90.58 -22.42
C TYR A 488 12.04 90.55 -20.88
N ALA A 489 11.07 91.21 -20.24
CA ALA A 489 10.94 91.18 -18.78
C ALA A 489 10.65 89.76 -18.27
N ASP A 490 9.77 89.01 -18.95
CA ASP A 490 9.47 87.62 -18.61
C ASP A 490 10.69 86.69 -18.81
N ASP A 491 11.43 86.85 -19.90
CA ASP A 491 12.63 86.05 -20.19
C ASP A 491 13.70 86.29 -19.11
N ILE A 492 13.96 87.55 -18.77
CA ILE A 492 14.90 87.94 -17.71
C ILE A 492 14.43 87.44 -16.35
N GLN A 493 13.13 87.54 -16.03
CA GLN A 493 12.58 87.05 -14.77
C GLN A 493 12.74 85.54 -14.63
N VAL A 494 12.44 84.76 -15.67
CA VAL A 494 12.61 83.30 -15.67
C VAL A 494 14.08 82.93 -15.53
N MET A 495 14.99 83.65 -16.19
CA MET A 495 16.43 83.39 -16.08
C MET A 495 17.02 83.76 -14.71
N GLN A 496 16.60 84.90 -14.13
CA GLN A 496 17.10 85.37 -12.83
C GLN A 496 16.52 84.60 -11.65
N SER A 497 15.22 84.29 -11.69
CA SER A 497 14.56 83.52 -10.64
C SER A 497 14.82 82.01 -10.78
N GLY A 498 15.09 81.54 -11.99
CA GLY A 498 15.19 80.12 -12.32
C GLY A 498 13.90 79.34 -12.22
N VAL A 499 12.77 80.03 -12.04
CA VAL A 499 11.43 79.44 -11.97
C VAL A 499 10.79 79.55 -13.35
N PRO A 500 10.36 78.44 -13.96
CA PRO A 500 9.71 78.47 -15.26
C PRO A 500 8.35 79.18 -15.15
N LYS A 501 8.04 80.01 -16.13
CA LYS A 501 6.72 80.61 -16.31
C LYS A 501 5.96 79.76 -17.32
N LEU A 502 5.07 78.91 -16.83
CA LEU A 502 4.46 77.84 -17.62
C LEU A 502 3.00 78.13 -17.97
N ASN A 503 2.62 77.70 -19.17
CA ASN A 503 1.26 77.53 -19.67
C ASN A 503 0.33 78.74 -19.45
N TYR A 504 0.90 79.93 -19.56
CA TYR A 504 0.14 81.15 -19.46
C TYR A 504 -0.30 81.58 -20.86
N GLU A 505 -1.50 82.13 -20.95
CA GLU A 505 -2.11 82.47 -22.22
C GLU A 505 -1.82 83.93 -22.58
N GLU A 506 -1.36 84.16 -23.80
CA GLU A 506 -1.08 85.49 -24.30
C GLU A 506 -1.40 85.60 -25.80
N PRO A 507 -1.83 86.78 -26.27
CA PRO A 507 -2.00 87.02 -27.69
C PRO A 507 -0.65 87.33 -28.35
N ILE A 508 -0.40 86.78 -29.54
CA ILE A 508 0.75 87.16 -30.37
C ILE A 508 0.34 87.60 -31.77
N HIS A 509 1.17 88.47 -32.34
CA HIS A 509 1.07 88.93 -33.72
C HIS A 509 2.20 88.35 -34.58
N THR A 510 1.81 87.66 -35.64
CA THR A 510 2.77 87.12 -36.62
C THR A 510 3.27 88.20 -37.58
N ALA A 511 4.34 87.93 -38.33
CA ALA A 511 4.86 88.84 -39.36
C ALA A 511 3.83 89.25 -40.44
N LYS A 512 2.75 88.47 -40.60
CA LYS A 512 1.68 88.70 -41.58
C LYS A 512 0.51 89.52 -41.02
N GLY A 513 0.48 89.79 -39.70
CA GLY A 513 -0.54 90.62 -39.05
C GLY A 513 -1.70 89.86 -38.40
N ASP A 514 -1.71 88.53 -38.42
CA ASP A 514 -2.75 87.71 -37.78
C ASP A 514 -2.56 87.64 -36.24
N SER A 515 -3.67 87.58 -35.49
CA SER A 515 -3.68 87.47 -34.02
C SER A 515 -4.01 86.04 -33.59
N MET A 516 -3.14 85.43 -32.78
CA MET A 516 -3.26 84.05 -32.29
C MET A 516 -3.28 84.02 -30.77
N LEU A 517 -4.17 83.22 -30.16
CA LEU A 517 -4.13 82.94 -28.72
C LEU A 517 -3.20 81.77 -28.48
N ILE A 518 -2.04 82.06 -27.89
CA ILE A 518 -1.04 81.05 -27.62
C ILE A 518 -1.04 80.71 -26.14
N GLN A 519 -0.83 79.45 -25.86
CA GLN A 519 -0.38 79.03 -24.54
C GLN A 519 1.14 78.98 -24.60
N SER A 520 1.75 79.91 -23.88
CA SER A 520 3.18 80.18 -23.86
C SER A 520 3.80 79.61 -22.59
N SER A 521 4.98 79.04 -22.74
CA SER A 521 5.79 78.53 -21.65
C SER A 521 7.22 78.96 -21.85
N LYS A 522 7.79 79.57 -20.81
CA LYS A 522 9.18 80.02 -20.76
C LYS A 522 9.88 79.27 -19.65
N LEU A 523 10.83 78.43 -20.03
CA LEU A 523 11.59 77.59 -19.12
C LEU A 523 13.04 78.06 -19.06
N PRO A 524 13.69 78.01 -17.89
CA PRO A 524 15.12 78.23 -17.85
C PRO A 524 15.80 77.08 -18.60
N LEU A 525 16.51 77.40 -19.68
CA LEU A 525 17.33 76.43 -20.40
C LEU A 525 18.55 76.15 -19.53
N ARG A 526 18.79 74.88 -19.23
CA ARG A 526 19.90 74.45 -18.37
C ARG A 526 20.87 73.57 -19.12
N ASN A 527 22.15 73.68 -18.79
CA ASN A 527 23.15 72.74 -19.27
C ASN A 527 23.06 71.39 -18.52
N ALA A 528 23.88 70.42 -18.90
CA ALA A 528 23.95 69.10 -18.23
C ALA A 528 24.33 69.17 -16.74
N ARG A 529 24.82 70.31 -16.25
CA ARG A 529 25.16 70.57 -14.85
C ARG A 529 24.05 71.30 -14.08
N GLY A 530 22.91 71.59 -14.74
CA GLY A 530 21.75 72.23 -14.14
C GLY A 530 21.85 73.76 -14.02
N GLU A 531 22.90 74.37 -14.53
CA GLU A 531 23.08 75.83 -14.52
C GLU A 531 22.19 76.46 -15.61
N ILE A 532 21.57 77.59 -15.30
CA ILE A 532 20.71 78.30 -16.26
C ILE A 532 21.61 79.01 -17.26
N ILE A 533 21.58 78.54 -18.50
CA ILE A 533 22.35 79.07 -19.61
C ILE A 533 21.51 79.94 -20.55
N GLY A 534 20.20 80.06 -20.28
CA GLY A 534 19.30 80.79 -21.13
C GLY A 534 17.84 80.53 -20.80
N VAL A 535 16.98 80.80 -21.77
CA VAL A 535 15.55 80.51 -21.69
C VAL A 535 15.11 79.73 -22.93
N LEU A 536 14.37 78.65 -22.71
CA LEU A 536 13.65 77.90 -23.74
C LEU A 536 12.20 78.38 -23.73
N GLY A 537 11.81 79.07 -24.78
CA GLY A 537 10.43 79.43 -25.04
C GLY A 537 9.78 78.39 -25.93
N VAL A 538 8.61 77.90 -25.50
CA VAL A 538 7.72 77.12 -26.35
C VAL A 538 6.35 77.76 -26.34
N TYR A 539 5.72 77.84 -27.50
CA TYR A 539 4.32 78.22 -27.56
C TYR A 539 3.56 77.40 -28.57
N VAL A 540 2.33 77.09 -28.18
CA VAL A 540 1.35 76.36 -28.98
C VAL A 540 0.12 77.19 -29.17
N ASP A 541 -0.46 77.07 -30.36
CA ASP A 541 -1.80 77.58 -30.62
C ASP A 541 -2.82 76.62 -30.00
N VAL A 542 -3.52 77.04 -28.94
CA VAL A 542 -4.44 76.19 -28.16
C VAL A 542 -5.90 76.37 -28.56
N THR A 543 -6.14 77.03 -29.68
CA THR A 543 -7.50 77.39 -30.09
C THR A 543 -8.39 76.15 -30.31
N ALA A 544 -7.84 74.99 -30.70
CA ALA A 544 -8.60 73.76 -31.00
C ALA A 544 -8.70 72.72 -29.85
N GLN A 545 -7.63 72.50 -29.06
CA GLN A 545 -7.59 71.47 -28.00
C GLN A 545 -8.63 71.70 -26.90
N ARG A 546 -8.93 72.97 -26.62
CA ARG A 546 -9.93 73.36 -25.63
C ARG A 546 -11.33 72.82 -25.95
N GLN A 547 -11.58 72.42 -27.20
CA GLN A 547 -12.86 71.89 -27.62
C GLN A 547 -13.06 70.37 -27.33
N ALA A 548 -11.99 69.57 -27.12
CA ALA A 548 -12.07 68.09 -27.02
C ALA A 548 -12.03 67.51 -25.59
N GLU A 549 -11.39 68.20 -24.63
CA GLU A 549 -11.24 67.77 -23.22
C GLU A 549 -12.59 67.54 -22.50
N LEU A 550 -13.66 68.14 -23.02
CA LEU A 550 -15.02 68.01 -22.52
C LEU A 550 -15.63 66.60 -22.75
N GLU A 551 -15.10 65.77 -23.65
CA GLU A 551 -15.69 64.46 -24.01
C GLU A 551 -15.17 63.26 -23.17
N ALA A 552 -13.90 63.27 -22.76
CA ALA A 552 -13.23 62.10 -22.15
C ALA A 552 -13.66 61.79 -20.70
N ARG A 553 -14.05 62.81 -19.91
CA ARG A 553 -14.56 62.63 -18.53
C ARG A 553 -15.80 61.72 -18.44
N ARG A 554 -16.37 61.33 -19.58
CA ARG A 554 -17.58 60.51 -19.68
C ARG A 554 -17.33 59.00 -19.57
N HIS A 555 -16.17 58.48 -20.00
CA HIS A 555 -15.91 57.02 -20.05
C HIS A 555 -15.41 56.40 -18.73
N GLU A 556 -14.69 57.15 -17.87
CA GLU A 556 -14.14 56.64 -16.60
C GLU A 556 -15.22 56.24 -15.59
N ALA A 557 -16.37 56.91 -15.66
CA ALA A 557 -17.54 56.58 -14.86
C ALA A 557 -18.11 55.17 -15.17
N ASP A 558 -17.87 54.63 -16.37
CA ASP A 558 -18.49 53.38 -16.83
C ASP A 558 -17.82 52.12 -16.23
N LEU A 559 -16.48 52.08 -16.07
CA LEU A 559 -15.75 50.91 -15.57
C LEU A 559 -15.98 50.63 -14.08
N HIS A 560 -16.12 51.68 -13.27
CA HIS A 560 -16.45 51.57 -11.85
C HIS A 560 -17.82 50.93 -11.61
N SER A 561 -18.73 51.03 -12.59
CA SER A 561 -20.05 50.38 -12.53
C SER A 561 -19.97 48.87 -12.76
N ILE A 562 -19.09 48.42 -13.67
CA ILE A 562 -18.98 47.00 -14.07
C ILE A 562 -18.44 46.13 -12.91
N LEU A 563 -17.37 46.53 -12.23
CA LEU A 563 -16.75 45.75 -11.16
C LEU A 563 -17.65 45.51 -9.94
N ASN A 564 -18.59 46.42 -9.68
CA ASN A 564 -19.52 46.30 -8.56
C ASN A 564 -20.76 45.45 -8.87
N SER A 565 -20.90 44.94 -10.10
CA SER A 565 -22.05 44.11 -10.52
C SER A 565 -21.83 42.59 -10.39
N THR A 566 -20.62 42.14 -10.03
CA THR A 566 -20.28 40.71 -9.90
C THR A 566 -20.67 40.11 -8.54
N THR A 567 -21.16 38.87 -8.50
CA THR A 567 -21.62 38.17 -7.28
C THR A 567 -20.53 37.45 -6.46
N LEU A 568 -19.35 37.23 -7.03
CA LEU A 568 -18.20 36.61 -6.34
C LEU A 568 -17.40 37.66 -5.57
N ALA A 569 -16.87 37.31 -4.39
CA ALA A 569 -15.90 38.15 -3.71
C ALA A 569 -14.65 38.29 -4.58
N PHE A 570 -14.27 39.52 -4.91
CA PHE A 570 -13.10 39.80 -5.74
C PHE A 570 -12.15 40.75 -5.01
N VAL A 571 -10.91 40.33 -4.89
CA VAL A 571 -9.81 41.15 -4.39
C VAL A 571 -8.65 41.08 -5.36
N LEU A 572 -8.25 42.23 -5.87
CA LEU A 572 -7.04 42.37 -6.67
C LEU A 572 -5.90 42.81 -5.76
N LEU A 573 -4.88 41.96 -5.64
CA LEU A 573 -3.65 42.27 -4.93
C LEU A 573 -2.55 42.65 -5.90
N ASP A 574 -1.60 43.43 -5.42
CA ASP A 574 -0.29 43.56 -6.04
C ASP A 574 0.64 42.39 -5.64
N HIS A 575 1.85 42.41 -6.19
CA HIS A 575 2.88 41.39 -5.96
C HIS A 575 3.37 41.32 -4.50
N GLU A 576 3.16 42.37 -3.70
CA GLU A 576 3.54 42.41 -2.28
C GLU A 576 2.39 41.96 -1.36
N GLY A 577 1.24 41.64 -1.95
CA GLY A 577 0.02 41.28 -1.25
C GLY A 577 -0.76 42.49 -0.72
N ASN A 578 -0.49 43.72 -1.19
CA ASN A 578 -1.32 44.88 -0.90
C ASN A 578 -2.54 44.90 -1.80
N ILE A 579 -3.66 45.36 -1.27
CA ILE A 579 -4.93 45.41 -1.99
C ILE A 579 -4.92 46.58 -2.96
N ARG A 580 -5.11 46.35 -4.26
CA ARG A 580 -5.25 47.42 -5.27
C ARG A 580 -6.69 47.87 -5.42
N THR A 581 -7.60 46.91 -5.55
CA THR A 581 -9.03 47.16 -5.61
C THR A 581 -9.77 45.91 -5.16
N PHE A 582 -11.03 46.08 -4.76
CA PHE A 582 -11.90 45.01 -4.34
C PHE A 582 -13.34 45.43 -4.60
N ASN A 583 -14.21 44.44 -4.77
CA ASN A 583 -15.63 44.72 -4.88
C ASN A 583 -16.32 44.70 -3.50
N GLN A 584 -17.57 45.17 -3.47
CA GLN A 584 -18.34 45.25 -2.23
C GLN A 584 -18.53 43.88 -1.55
N ILE A 585 -18.65 42.79 -2.32
CA ILE A 585 -18.88 41.45 -1.78
C ILE A 585 -17.67 40.95 -0.96
N ALA A 586 -16.45 41.15 -1.46
CA ALA A 586 -15.23 40.79 -0.72
C ALA A 586 -15.11 41.56 0.60
N GLN A 587 -15.46 42.84 0.58
CA GLN A 587 -15.48 43.69 1.77
C GLN A 587 -16.46 43.16 2.83
N THR A 588 -17.68 42.78 2.44
CA THR A 588 -18.69 42.26 3.36
C THR A 588 -18.30 40.89 3.93
N GLN A 589 -17.82 39.96 3.12
CA GLN A 589 -17.48 38.60 3.58
C GLN A 589 -16.26 38.58 4.52
N ILE A 590 -15.20 39.34 4.22
CA ILE A 590 -14.03 39.44 5.09
C ILE A 590 -14.40 40.13 6.42
N GLN A 591 -15.24 41.16 6.37
CA GLN A 591 -15.73 41.82 7.58
C GLN A 591 -16.60 40.88 8.42
N HIS A 592 -17.46 40.06 7.82
CA HIS A 592 -18.29 39.10 8.55
C HIS A 592 -17.45 37.98 9.17
N GLN A 593 -16.55 37.37 8.40
CA GLN A 593 -15.76 36.21 8.83
C GLN A 593 -14.63 36.57 9.80
N TYR A 594 -14.00 37.74 9.63
CA TYR A 594 -12.79 38.11 10.37
C TYR A 594 -12.88 39.47 11.08
N GLY A 595 -13.98 40.21 10.94
CA GLY A 595 -14.18 41.51 11.60
C GLY A 595 -13.34 42.66 11.03
N THR A 596 -12.65 42.46 9.90
CA THR A 596 -11.69 43.42 9.34
C THR A 596 -12.22 44.12 8.08
N LEU A 597 -11.82 45.39 7.88
CA LEU A 597 -12.17 46.16 6.68
C LEU A 597 -11.00 46.17 5.68
N LEU A 598 -11.31 45.90 4.41
CA LEU A 598 -10.36 46.05 3.31
C LEU A 598 -10.22 47.53 2.91
N ALA A 599 -9.04 47.92 2.44
CA ALA A 599 -8.77 49.26 1.94
C ALA A 599 -7.67 49.19 0.88
N PRO A 600 -7.71 50.00 -0.19
CA PRO A 600 -6.63 50.03 -1.16
C PRO A 600 -5.31 50.43 -0.48
N GLY A 601 -4.21 49.77 -0.85
CA GLY A 601 -2.87 49.92 -0.27
C GLY A 601 -2.62 49.10 1.00
N ARG A 602 -3.64 48.53 1.65
CA ARG A 602 -3.46 47.71 2.86
C ARG A 602 -3.03 46.28 2.51
N LYS A 603 -2.13 45.68 3.30
CA LYS A 603 -1.72 44.27 3.13
C LYS A 603 -2.84 43.30 3.48
N MET A 604 -3.22 42.45 2.53
CA MET A 604 -4.31 41.48 2.69
C MET A 604 -4.06 40.51 3.85
N VAL A 605 -2.81 40.07 4.05
CA VAL A 605 -2.45 39.19 5.16
C VAL A 605 -2.77 39.80 6.53
N THR A 606 -2.67 41.13 6.68
CA THR A 606 -2.99 41.82 7.94
C THR A 606 -4.49 41.93 8.23
N CYS A 607 -5.32 41.64 7.23
CA CYS A 607 -6.77 41.58 7.36
C CYS A 607 -7.27 40.19 7.78
N LEU A 608 -6.39 39.18 7.82
CA LEU A 608 -6.73 37.80 8.19
C LEU A 608 -6.28 37.47 9.63
N PRO A 609 -6.94 36.55 10.34
CA PRO A 609 -6.52 36.10 11.66
C PRO A 609 -5.21 35.30 11.61
N THR A 610 -4.43 35.32 12.69
CA THR A 610 -3.07 34.74 12.76
C THR A 610 -3.01 33.27 12.34
N THR A 611 -4.07 32.50 12.60
CA THR A 611 -4.20 31.09 12.20
C THR A 611 -4.32 30.88 10.69
N ALA A 612 -4.84 31.87 9.95
CA ALA A 612 -5.00 31.83 8.50
C ALA A 612 -3.88 32.58 7.75
N GLN A 613 -3.17 33.50 8.40
CA GLN A 613 -2.09 34.28 7.79
C GLN A 613 -0.99 33.42 7.20
N LYS A 614 -0.53 32.40 7.93
CA LYS A 614 0.55 31.51 7.46
C LYS A 614 0.14 30.76 6.19
N ARG A 615 -1.05 30.15 6.18
CA ARG A 615 -1.58 29.44 5.00
C ARG A 615 -1.81 30.39 3.83
N PHE A 616 -2.33 31.58 4.10
CA PHE A 616 -2.50 32.62 3.07
C PHE A 616 -1.18 33.05 2.45
N GLN A 617 -0.13 33.24 3.25
CA GLN A 617 1.20 33.61 2.74
C GLN A 617 1.80 32.50 1.87
N GLU A 618 1.70 31.24 2.29
CA GLU A 618 2.17 30.10 1.50
C GLU A 618 1.44 30.02 0.15
N ARG A 619 0.11 30.23 0.16
CA ARG A 619 -0.71 30.27 -1.07
C ARG A 619 -0.41 31.47 -1.94
N LEU A 620 -0.21 32.64 -1.34
CA LEU A 620 0.15 33.85 -2.05
C LEU A 620 1.51 33.68 -2.76
N ILE A 621 2.49 33.05 -2.11
CA ILE A 621 3.78 32.73 -2.74
C ILE A 621 3.57 31.81 -3.94
N ARG A 622 2.75 30.76 -3.83
CA ARG A 622 2.48 29.83 -4.94
C ARG A 622 1.82 30.50 -6.15
N VAL A 623 0.80 31.33 -5.92
CA VAL A 623 0.13 32.03 -7.04
C VAL A 623 1.05 33.05 -7.69
N LEU A 624 1.87 33.74 -6.88
CA LEU A 624 2.88 34.66 -7.37
C LEU A 624 4.03 33.94 -8.08
N GLN A 625 4.26 32.65 -7.81
CA GLN A 625 5.21 31.80 -8.54
C GLN A 625 4.66 31.28 -9.88
N GLY A 626 3.39 31.51 -10.22
CA GLY A 626 2.84 31.00 -11.49
C GLY A 626 1.51 30.29 -11.36
N GLU A 627 1.25 29.75 -10.18
CA GLU A 627 0.31 28.66 -10.04
C GLU A 627 -1.12 29.18 -9.90
N SER A 628 -1.99 28.81 -10.85
CA SER A 628 -3.43 28.96 -10.67
C SER A 628 -3.95 27.72 -9.96
N PHE A 629 -4.56 27.89 -8.79
CA PHE A 629 -5.09 26.76 -8.04
C PHE A 629 -6.31 27.14 -7.21
N ALA A 630 -7.09 26.11 -6.86
CA ALA A 630 -8.22 26.19 -5.97
C ALA A 630 -7.99 25.26 -4.78
N VAL A 631 -8.48 25.65 -3.61
CA VAL A 631 -8.36 24.88 -2.38
C VAL A 631 -9.62 25.01 -1.56
N ASP A 632 -10.15 23.86 -1.14
CA ASP A 632 -11.27 23.78 -0.22
C ASP A 632 -10.73 23.74 1.20
N GLU A 633 -11.25 24.60 2.07
CA GLU A 633 -10.94 24.59 3.50
C GLU A 633 -12.21 24.52 4.33
N ALA A 634 -12.22 23.61 5.30
CA ALA A 634 -13.22 23.63 6.34
C ALA A 634 -12.78 24.56 7.47
N THR A 635 -13.55 25.62 7.71
CA THR A 635 -13.43 26.48 8.88
C THR A 635 -14.55 26.18 9.85
N TRP A 636 -14.29 26.36 11.14
CA TRP A 636 -15.29 26.23 12.18
C TRP A 636 -15.70 27.63 12.64
N ASP A 637 -16.98 27.93 12.55
CA ASP A 637 -17.58 29.09 13.21
C ASP A 637 -18.39 28.58 14.41
N GLY A 638 -17.75 28.55 15.58
CA GLY A 638 -18.26 27.83 16.75
C GLY A 638 -18.39 26.32 16.49
N ASP A 639 -19.59 25.77 16.67
CA ASP A 639 -19.92 24.34 16.45
C ASP A 639 -20.25 24.01 14.98
N LYS A 640 -20.34 25.02 14.11
CA LYS A 640 -20.78 24.85 12.73
C LYS A 640 -19.58 24.82 11.78
N GLN A 641 -19.47 23.73 11.02
CA GLN A 641 -18.42 23.56 10.02
C GLN A 641 -18.86 24.20 8.70
N HIS A 642 -18.06 25.14 8.20
CA HIS A 642 -18.22 25.80 6.91
C HIS A 642 -17.10 25.38 5.95
N PHE A 643 -17.44 24.98 4.73
CA PHE A 643 -16.48 24.66 3.67
C PHE A 643 -16.35 25.86 2.73
N TRP A 644 -15.14 26.36 2.53
CA TRP A 644 -14.82 27.50 1.67
C TRP A 644 -13.95 27.05 0.50
N GLU A 645 -14.27 27.49 -0.71
CA GLU A 645 -13.40 27.35 -1.89
C GLU A 645 -12.67 28.68 -2.12
N PHE A 646 -11.33 28.66 -2.06
CA PHE A 646 -10.50 29.80 -2.41
C PHE A 646 -9.83 29.55 -3.75
N ARG A 647 -9.96 30.51 -4.69
CA ARG A 647 -9.26 30.48 -5.97
C ARG A 647 -8.26 31.61 -6.07
N TYR A 648 -7.06 31.24 -6.46
CA TYR A 648 -5.96 32.14 -6.63
C TYR A 648 -5.57 32.12 -8.10
N TYR A 649 -5.66 33.28 -8.74
CA TYR A 649 -5.22 33.47 -10.12
C TYR A 649 -4.13 34.52 -10.18
N PRO A 650 -3.01 34.24 -10.85
CA PRO A 650 -2.03 35.25 -11.12
C PRO A 650 -2.61 36.29 -12.08
N VAL A 651 -2.56 37.56 -11.69
CA VAL A 651 -2.91 38.66 -12.59
C VAL A 651 -1.70 38.92 -13.45
N ARG A 652 -1.87 38.64 -14.74
CA ARG A 652 -0.80 38.80 -15.69
C ARG A 652 -0.95 40.12 -16.43
N THR A 653 0.16 40.79 -16.68
CA THR A 653 0.17 41.79 -17.76
C THR A 653 -0.05 41.09 -19.10
N LEU A 654 -0.27 41.87 -20.16
CA LEU A 654 -0.33 41.35 -21.55
C LEU A 654 0.90 40.49 -21.92
N ASP A 655 1.99 40.65 -21.17
CA ASP A 655 3.28 39.97 -21.35
C ASP A 655 3.45 38.72 -20.46
N GLY A 656 2.41 38.34 -19.70
CA GLY A 656 2.40 37.09 -18.95
C GLY A 656 3.01 37.16 -17.54
N ASN A 657 3.53 38.30 -17.08
CA ASN A 657 4.12 38.42 -15.75
C ASN A 657 3.08 38.62 -14.68
N ILE A 658 3.27 37.91 -13.58
CA ILE A 658 2.36 37.97 -12.45
C ILE A 658 2.64 39.28 -11.70
N VAL A 659 1.80 40.28 -11.92
CA VAL A 659 1.89 41.60 -11.28
C VAL A 659 1.13 41.66 -9.96
N GLY A 660 0.54 40.55 -9.59
CA GLY A 660 -0.24 40.40 -8.40
C GLY A 660 -1.15 39.20 -8.52
N ALA A 661 -2.07 39.09 -7.60
CA ALA A 661 -2.98 37.96 -7.54
C ALA A 661 -4.41 38.48 -7.51
N ASN A 662 -5.25 37.89 -8.36
CA ASN A 662 -6.69 37.96 -8.21
C ASN A 662 -7.10 36.83 -7.27
N LEU A 663 -7.77 37.20 -6.19
CA LEU A 663 -8.31 36.27 -5.22
C LEU A 663 -9.82 36.33 -5.25
N THR A 664 -10.42 35.17 -5.47
CA THR A 664 -11.86 34.99 -5.33
C THR A 664 -12.13 33.88 -4.35
N PHE A 665 -13.15 34.05 -3.50
CA PHE A 665 -13.52 33.06 -2.51
C PHE A 665 -15.04 32.98 -2.34
N GLU A 666 -15.52 31.78 -2.03
CA GLU A 666 -16.95 31.43 -1.92
C GLU A 666 -17.17 30.32 -0.88
N ASP A 667 -18.33 30.31 -0.20
CA ASP A 667 -18.75 29.25 0.73
C ASP A 667 -19.50 28.13 -0.04
N ILE A 668 -19.02 26.89 0.07
CA ILE A 668 -19.52 25.68 -0.63
C ILE A 668 -20.17 24.63 0.29
N THR A 669 -20.46 24.97 1.56
CA THR A 669 -20.92 24.02 2.60
C THR A 669 -22.12 23.18 2.17
N ALA A 670 -23.15 23.81 1.59
CA ALA A 670 -24.38 23.13 1.18
C ALA A 670 -24.18 22.04 0.12
N ARG A 671 -23.10 22.11 -0.67
CA ARG A 671 -22.81 21.14 -1.73
C ARG A 671 -22.20 19.84 -1.19
N LYS A 672 -21.44 19.88 -0.09
CA LYS A 672 -20.73 18.71 0.46
C LYS A 672 -21.62 17.76 1.28
N GLU A 673 -22.68 18.26 1.91
CA GLU A 673 -23.58 17.44 2.74
C GLU A 673 -24.44 16.46 1.93
N ILE A 674 -24.76 16.77 0.67
CA ILE A 674 -25.63 15.96 -0.20
C ILE A 674 -24.92 14.70 -0.73
N GLU A 675 -23.59 14.74 -0.88
CA GLU A 675 -22.79 13.68 -1.51
C GLU A 675 -22.62 12.44 -0.61
N GLN A 676 -22.56 12.61 0.71
CA GLN A 676 -22.32 11.52 1.66
C GLN A 676 -23.53 10.62 1.92
N GLN A 677 -24.76 11.11 1.70
CA GLN A 677 -25.99 10.41 2.08
C GLN A 677 -26.36 9.25 1.12
N LEU A 678 -25.83 9.26 -0.10
CA LEU A 678 -26.16 8.29 -1.16
C LEU A 678 -25.41 6.95 -1.03
N LEU A 679 -24.28 6.91 -0.33
CA LEU A 679 -23.41 5.72 -0.26
C LEU A 679 -23.85 4.67 0.79
N TYR A 680 -24.71 5.02 1.75
CA TYR A 680 -25.05 4.16 2.90
C TYR A 680 -26.19 3.15 2.65
N ASN A 681 -27.10 3.41 1.71
CA ASN A 681 -28.34 2.62 1.56
C ASN A 681 -28.21 1.34 0.71
N ALA A 682 -27.07 1.08 0.05
CA ALA A 682 -26.98 0.05 -0.98
C ALA A 682 -26.62 -1.38 -0.50
N SER A 683 -26.37 -1.64 0.80
CA SER A 683 -25.57 -2.82 1.21
C SER A 683 -26.20 -3.88 2.14
N LEU A 684 -27.53 -4.08 2.23
CA LEU A 684 -28.14 -4.92 3.31
C LEU A 684 -29.08 -6.10 2.94
N GLN A 685 -29.30 -6.50 1.67
CA GLN A 685 -30.41 -7.45 1.34
C GLN A 685 -30.05 -8.87 0.80
N GLU A 686 -28.79 -9.32 0.76
CA GLU A 686 -28.41 -10.55 0.01
C GLU A 686 -27.70 -11.68 0.78
N THR A 687 -27.77 -11.75 2.11
CA THR A 687 -26.85 -12.60 2.90
C THR A 687 -27.52 -13.59 3.87
N VAL A 688 -27.98 -14.75 3.40
CA VAL A 688 -28.09 -15.96 4.23
C VAL A 688 -27.51 -17.17 3.47
N SER A 689 -26.60 -17.92 4.09
CA SER A 689 -25.63 -18.80 3.40
C SER A 689 -25.93 -20.31 3.40
N ASP A 690 -26.82 -20.80 4.27
CA ASP A 690 -27.03 -22.25 4.49
C ASP A 690 -28.15 -22.85 3.63
N ALA A 691 -28.00 -24.12 3.23
CA ALA A 691 -29.04 -24.88 2.55
C ALA A 691 -30.16 -25.23 3.53
N VAL A 692 -31.37 -24.74 3.24
CA VAL A 692 -32.58 -25.05 4.00
C VAL A 692 -33.52 -25.85 3.11
N ILE A 693 -33.82 -27.07 3.56
CA ILE A 693 -34.62 -28.07 2.84
C ILE A 693 -35.78 -28.50 3.74
N VAL A 694 -36.98 -28.60 3.19
CA VAL A 694 -38.17 -29.07 3.93
C VAL A 694 -38.76 -30.30 3.25
N THR A 695 -39.14 -31.34 4.00
CA THR A 695 -39.77 -32.57 3.47
C THR A 695 -41.08 -32.90 4.19
N ASP A 696 -41.93 -33.74 3.58
CA ASP A 696 -43.07 -34.39 4.24
C ASP A 696 -42.66 -35.66 5.03
N MET A 697 -43.65 -36.37 5.60
CA MET A 697 -43.43 -37.59 6.39
C MET A 697 -43.03 -38.81 5.55
N GLU A 698 -43.24 -38.77 4.23
CA GLU A 698 -42.72 -39.73 3.24
C GLU A 698 -41.36 -39.30 2.67
N TYR A 699 -40.71 -38.30 3.28
CA TYR A 699 -39.40 -37.75 2.93
C TYR A 699 -39.31 -37.14 1.52
N ARG A 700 -40.42 -36.65 0.96
CA ARG A 700 -40.44 -35.93 -0.32
C ARG A 700 -40.20 -34.44 -0.10
N ILE A 701 -39.38 -33.84 -0.96
CA ILE A 701 -38.93 -32.44 -0.83
C ILE A 701 -40.08 -31.47 -1.18
N GLN A 702 -40.36 -30.55 -0.26
CA GLN A 702 -41.39 -29.50 -0.32
C GLN A 702 -40.81 -28.08 -0.43
N SER A 703 -39.53 -27.87 -0.08
CA SER A 703 -38.86 -26.56 -0.22
C SER A 703 -37.36 -26.72 -0.41
N TRP A 704 -36.77 -25.81 -1.18
CA TRP A 704 -35.37 -25.81 -1.58
C TRP A 704 -34.88 -24.36 -1.83
N ASN A 705 -34.15 -23.77 -0.88
CA ASN A 705 -33.71 -22.37 -0.98
C ASN A 705 -32.54 -22.16 -1.99
N LYS A 706 -32.24 -20.90 -2.32
CA LYS A 706 -31.14 -20.55 -3.26
C LYS A 706 -29.77 -21.07 -2.81
N ALA A 707 -29.54 -21.23 -1.50
CA ALA A 707 -28.33 -21.84 -0.99
C ALA A 707 -28.29 -23.36 -1.22
N ALA A 708 -29.40 -24.08 -1.07
CA ALA A 708 -29.52 -25.50 -1.41
C ALA A 708 -29.31 -25.76 -2.90
N GLU A 709 -29.79 -24.87 -3.78
CA GLU A 709 -29.50 -24.92 -5.23
C GLU A 709 -27.99 -24.84 -5.50
N ARG A 710 -27.28 -23.94 -4.80
CA ARG A 710 -25.83 -23.77 -4.94
C ARG A 710 -25.05 -24.96 -4.40
N ILE A 711 -25.34 -25.40 -3.18
CA ILE A 711 -24.60 -26.45 -2.47
C ILE A 711 -24.73 -27.80 -3.20
N TYR A 712 -25.96 -28.25 -3.44
CA TYR A 712 -26.19 -29.60 -3.99
C TYR A 712 -26.27 -29.66 -5.53
N GLY A 713 -26.30 -28.51 -6.21
CA GLY A 713 -26.29 -28.43 -7.68
C GLY A 713 -27.58 -28.86 -8.38
N TRP A 714 -28.63 -29.15 -7.59
CA TRP A 714 -29.97 -29.40 -8.09
C TRP A 714 -30.80 -28.12 -8.01
N THR A 715 -31.51 -27.78 -9.08
CA THR A 715 -32.47 -26.66 -9.00
C THR A 715 -33.71 -27.10 -8.22
N ALA A 716 -34.37 -26.16 -7.54
CA ALA A 716 -35.60 -26.46 -6.79
C ALA A 716 -36.61 -27.18 -7.69
N ALA A 717 -36.82 -26.70 -8.92
CA ALA A 717 -37.73 -27.30 -9.88
C ALA A 717 -37.46 -28.78 -10.19
N GLU A 718 -36.20 -29.23 -10.12
CA GLU A 718 -35.81 -30.62 -10.43
C GLU A 718 -36.01 -31.60 -9.27
N VAL A 719 -36.03 -31.12 -8.02
CA VAL A 719 -36.04 -31.97 -6.82
C VAL A 719 -37.33 -31.93 -6.03
N MET A 720 -38.19 -30.92 -6.26
CA MET A 720 -39.51 -30.85 -5.62
C MET A 720 -40.32 -32.13 -5.86
N GLY A 721 -40.86 -32.72 -4.79
CA GLY A 721 -41.63 -33.96 -4.78
C GLY A 721 -40.82 -35.26 -4.85
N LYS A 722 -39.50 -35.21 -5.06
CA LYS A 722 -38.61 -36.39 -5.06
C LYS A 722 -38.20 -36.76 -3.64
N HIS A 723 -37.86 -38.04 -3.42
CA HIS A 723 -37.46 -38.56 -2.12
C HIS A 723 -36.03 -38.12 -1.77
N ALA A 724 -35.86 -37.41 -0.65
CA ALA A 724 -34.59 -36.78 -0.26
C ALA A 724 -33.43 -37.79 -0.15
N GLY A 725 -33.67 -38.98 0.41
CA GLY A 725 -32.65 -40.03 0.55
C GLY A 725 -32.09 -40.58 -0.78
N GLN A 726 -32.83 -40.47 -1.89
CA GLN A 726 -32.34 -40.89 -3.21
C GLN A 726 -31.48 -39.81 -3.87
N ILE A 727 -31.79 -38.54 -3.61
CA ILE A 727 -31.06 -37.39 -4.13
C ILE A 727 -29.75 -37.21 -3.36
N LEU A 728 -29.82 -37.22 -2.03
CA LEU A 728 -28.70 -36.88 -1.15
C LEU A 728 -27.87 -38.09 -0.69
N ALA A 729 -28.41 -39.32 -0.77
CA ALA A 729 -27.71 -40.57 -0.42
C ALA A 729 -26.80 -40.50 0.83
N PRO A 730 -27.33 -40.10 2.01
CA PRO A 730 -26.51 -39.83 3.19
C PRO A 730 -25.79 -41.08 3.71
N GLN A 731 -24.48 -40.97 3.93
CA GLN A 731 -23.63 -41.95 4.62
C GLN A 731 -23.13 -41.35 5.94
N TYR A 732 -23.39 -42.03 7.04
CA TYR A 732 -22.97 -41.57 8.36
C TYR A 732 -21.63 -42.23 8.72
N GLU A 733 -20.70 -41.48 9.30
CA GLU A 733 -19.35 -42.00 9.64
C GLU A 733 -19.34 -42.91 10.88
N SER A 734 -20.40 -42.90 11.70
CA SER A 734 -20.54 -43.76 12.88
C SER A 734 -21.18 -45.12 12.55
N GLN A 735 -20.96 -46.12 13.41
CA GLN A 735 -21.58 -47.46 13.32
C GLN A 735 -23.11 -47.48 13.55
N GLN A 736 -23.79 -46.32 13.60
CA GLN A 736 -25.24 -46.22 13.83
C GLN A 736 -26.01 -46.45 12.52
N SER A 737 -26.96 -47.38 12.55
CA SER A 737 -27.85 -47.64 11.41
C SER A 737 -28.85 -46.49 11.24
N ALA A 738 -29.25 -46.19 10.00
CA ALA A 738 -30.23 -45.12 9.69
C ALA A 738 -31.54 -45.22 10.52
N LEU A 739 -31.93 -46.43 10.94
CA LEU A 739 -33.08 -46.68 11.83
C LEU A 739 -32.93 -46.04 13.21
N THR A 740 -31.71 -45.93 13.74
CA THR A 740 -31.44 -45.33 15.06
C THR A 740 -31.57 -43.80 15.02
N ILE A 741 -31.16 -43.17 13.92
CA ILE A 741 -31.32 -41.72 13.69
C ILE A 741 -32.80 -41.34 13.57
N ILE A 742 -33.58 -42.16 12.87
CA ILE A 742 -35.04 -41.98 12.73
C ILE A 742 -35.73 -42.12 14.09
N GLN A 743 -35.35 -43.13 14.89
CA GLN A 743 -35.92 -43.34 16.22
C GLN A 743 -35.60 -42.16 17.17
N GLU A 744 -34.36 -41.65 17.15
CA GLU A 744 -33.94 -40.52 17.97
C GLU A 744 -34.65 -39.21 17.57
N MET A 745 -34.90 -39.00 16.28
CA MET A 745 -35.65 -37.84 15.77
C MET A 745 -37.14 -37.90 16.14
N ILE A 746 -37.76 -39.10 16.17
CA ILE A 746 -39.15 -39.30 16.62
C ILE A 746 -39.28 -39.06 18.12
N ASP A 747 -38.33 -39.56 18.92
CA ASP A 747 -38.38 -39.49 20.38
C ASP A 747 -38.02 -38.09 20.92
N ARG A 748 -37.09 -37.37 20.27
CA ARG A 748 -36.57 -36.05 20.75
C ARG A 748 -37.04 -34.85 19.94
N GLY A 749 -37.59 -35.04 18.75
CA GLY A 749 -38.09 -33.98 17.86
C GLY A 749 -37.01 -33.23 17.07
N PHE A 750 -35.72 -33.52 17.29
CA PHE A 750 -34.61 -33.00 16.50
C PHE A 750 -33.41 -33.96 16.53
N TRP A 751 -32.55 -33.89 15.51
CA TRP A 751 -31.29 -34.63 15.41
C TRP A 751 -30.20 -33.73 14.81
N THR A 752 -28.95 -33.92 15.24
CA THR A 752 -27.79 -33.24 14.66
C THR A 752 -26.62 -34.21 14.53
N GLY A 753 -25.89 -34.15 13.41
CA GLY A 753 -24.72 -35.00 13.18
C GLY A 753 -24.04 -34.79 11.83
N GLU A 754 -22.80 -35.30 11.74
CA GLU A 754 -22.00 -35.29 10.51
C GLU A 754 -22.38 -36.46 9.59
N SER A 755 -22.54 -36.17 8.30
CA SER A 755 -22.85 -37.15 7.27
C SER A 755 -22.18 -36.78 5.96
N LYS A 756 -21.81 -37.77 5.16
CA LYS A 756 -21.43 -37.58 3.77
C LYS A 756 -22.68 -37.63 2.90
N GLN A 757 -22.94 -36.59 2.13
CA GLN A 757 -24.09 -36.53 1.23
C GLN A 757 -23.60 -36.29 -0.19
N ARG A 758 -24.38 -36.78 -1.14
CA ARG A 758 -24.01 -36.77 -2.54
C ARG A 758 -24.63 -35.59 -3.27
N ARG A 759 -23.81 -34.94 -4.09
CA ARG A 759 -24.20 -33.85 -4.99
C ARG A 759 -24.72 -34.41 -6.32
N ARG A 760 -25.32 -33.56 -7.16
CA ARG A 760 -25.78 -33.92 -8.52
C ARG A 760 -24.70 -34.56 -9.40
N ASP A 761 -23.45 -34.15 -9.21
CA ASP A 761 -22.27 -34.60 -9.97
C ASP A 761 -21.59 -35.85 -9.37
N ASP A 762 -22.27 -36.54 -8.43
CA ASP A 762 -21.76 -37.69 -7.69
C ASP A 762 -20.56 -37.42 -6.77
N THR A 763 -20.19 -36.15 -6.53
CA THR A 763 -19.19 -35.79 -5.51
C THR A 763 -19.77 -35.90 -4.09
N TRP A 764 -18.92 -36.28 -3.13
CA TRP A 764 -19.29 -36.39 -1.72
C TRP A 764 -19.00 -35.09 -0.99
N LEU A 765 -20.03 -34.53 -0.37
CA LEU A 765 -19.96 -33.38 0.51
C LEU A 765 -19.97 -33.86 1.97
N HIS A 766 -19.15 -33.27 2.81
CA HIS A 766 -19.24 -33.43 4.26
C HIS A 766 -20.25 -32.43 4.80
N ILE A 767 -21.38 -32.92 5.31
CA ILE A 767 -22.50 -32.12 5.80
C ILE A 767 -22.66 -32.28 7.30
N LEU A 768 -22.67 -31.16 8.02
CA LEU A 768 -23.21 -31.08 9.37
C LEU A 768 -24.72 -30.80 9.24
N GLY A 769 -25.53 -31.84 9.43
CA GLY A 769 -26.98 -31.76 9.27
C GLY A 769 -27.68 -31.52 10.59
N SER A 770 -28.67 -30.61 10.61
CA SER A 770 -29.63 -30.46 11.72
C SER A 770 -31.04 -30.70 11.19
N LEU A 771 -31.68 -31.77 11.68
CA LEU A 771 -33.03 -32.17 11.30
C LEU A 771 -34.01 -31.84 12.43
N VAL A 772 -35.12 -31.17 12.13
CA VAL A 772 -36.16 -30.80 13.09
C VAL A 772 -37.52 -31.28 12.59
N LEU A 773 -38.27 -31.96 13.45
CA LEU A 773 -39.61 -32.46 13.12
C LEU A 773 -40.64 -31.34 13.19
N LEU A 774 -41.31 -31.06 12.07
CA LEU A 774 -42.47 -30.18 12.00
C LEU A 774 -43.73 -30.90 12.47
N ARG A 775 -44.55 -30.23 13.29
CA ARG A 775 -45.83 -30.73 13.78
C ARG A 775 -46.96 -29.78 13.38
N ASP A 776 -48.16 -30.31 13.20
CA ASP A 776 -49.36 -29.52 12.96
C ASP A 776 -49.94 -28.91 14.26
N GLY A 777 -50.99 -28.09 14.14
CA GLY A 777 -51.66 -27.46 15.28
C GLY A 777 -52.36 -28.42 16.26
N ARG A 778 -52.34 -29.73 16.02
CA ARG A 778 -52.85 -30.79 16.92
C ARG A 778 -51.72 -31.64 17.51
N GLY A 779 -50.45 -31.31 17.22
CA GLY A 779 -49.26 -32.00 17.72
C GLY A 779 -48.83 -33.22 16.90
N LEU A 780 -49.50 -33.51 15.80
CA LEU A 780 -49.18 -34.63 14.91
C LEU A 780 -48.01 -34.24 13.98
N PRO A 781 -47.02 -35.13 13.74
CA PRO A 781 -45.92 -34.87 12.81
C PRO A 781 -46.42 -34.60 11.38
N MET A 782 -45.92 -33.54 10.75
CA MET A 782 -46.31 -33.06 9.41
C MET A 782 -45.15 -33.10 8.40
N GLY A 783 -43.89 -33.01 8.85
CA GLY A 783 -42.73 -32.99 7.97
C GLY A 783 -41.42 -32.76 8.71
N ILE A 784 -40.32 -32.51 7.98
CA ILE A 784 -38.98 -32.34 8.54
C ILE A 784 -38.31 -31.12 7.90
N ILE A 785 -37.70 -30.26 8.71
CA ILE A 785 -36.77 -29.22 8.22
C ILE A 785 -35.35 -29.74 8.41
N SER A 786 -34.56 -29.70 7.33
CA SER A 786 -33.13 -29.95 7.35
C SER A 786 -32.39 -28.65 7.06
N VAL A 787 -31.53 -28.25 7.98
CA VAL A 787 -30.51 -27.22 7.74
C VAL A 787 -29.19 -27.94 7.53
N ASN A 788 -28.62 -27.75 6.35
CA ASN A 788 -27.42 -28.46 5.94
C ASN A 788 -26.30 -27.45 5.75
N HIS A 789 -25.31 -27.54 6.64
CA HIS A 789 -24.11 -26.75 6.57
C HIS A 789 -22.99 -27.60 5.98
N ASP A 790 -22.35 -27.11 4.91
CA ASP A 790 -21.23 -27.78 4.26
C ASP A 790 -19.94 -27.52 5.05
N ILE A 791 -19.28 -28.59 5.49
CA ILE A 791 -18.03 -28.56 6.28
C ILE A 791 -16.85 -29.18 5.52
N THR A 792 -16.98 -29.36 4.21
CA THR A 792 -15.96 -30.02 3.37
C THR A 792 -14.61 -29.29 3.41
N ASP A 793 -14.61 -27.96 3.33
CA ASP A 793 -13.39 -27.13 3.35
C ASP A 793 -12.60 -27.27 4.67
N ARG A 794 -13.31 -27.45 5.80
CA ARG A 794 -12.69 -27.61 7.12
C ARG A 794 -11.82 -28.87 7.20
N LYS A 795 -12.24 -29.96 6.54
CA LYS A 795 -11.50 -31.24 6.55
C LYS A 795 -10.28 -31.22 5.63
N GLN A 796 -10.33 -30.45 4.55
CA GLN A 796 -9.22 -30.34 3.60
C GLN A 796 -8.05 -29.52 4.17
N ALA A 797 -8.34 -28.41 4.88
CA ALA A 797 -7.33 -27.54 5.48
C ALA A 797 -6.42 -28.21 6.53
N GLU A 798 -6.93 -29.23 7.25
CA GLU A 798 -6.16 -29.95 8.27
C GLU A 798 -5.04 -30.83 7.66
N ILE A 799 -5.26 -31.33 6.44
CA ILE A 799 -4.31 -32.18 5.72
C ILE A 799 -3.18 -31.33 5.10
N GLU A 800 -3.51 -30.17 4.55
CA GLU A 800 -2.55 -29.22 3.93
C GLU A 800 -1.54 -28.68 4.95
N LEU A 801 -1.99 -28.50 6.19
CA LEU A 801 -1.20 -27.94 7.28
C LEU A 801 0.16 -28.70 7.42
N ARG A 802 0.09 -30.03 7.57
CA ARG A 802 1.29 -30.88 7.77
C ARG A 802 2.33 -30.81 6.65
N ALA A 803 1.93 -30.59 5.42
CA ALA A 803 2.83 -30.63 4.27
C ALA A 803 3.70 -29.36 4.18
N VAL A 804 3.12 -28.23 4.56
CA VAL A 804 3.76 -26.92 4.50
C VAL A 804 4.90 -26.88 5.53
N THR A 805 4.69 -27.38 6.75
CA THR A 805 5.69 -27.54 7.84
C THR A 805 7.07 -28.17 7.49
N GLN A 806 7.25 -28.86 6.37
CA GLN A 806 8.59 -29.36 5.98
C GLN A 806 9.30 -28.49 4.95
N ARG A 807 8.59 -27.63 4.23
CA ARG A 807 9.16 -26.79 3.17
C ARG A 807 10.04 -25.65 3.72
N LEU A 808 9.79 -25.20 4.95
CA LEU A 808 10.48 -24.11 5.68
C LEU A 808 11.92 -24.26 6.08
N GLU A 809 12.22 -25.39 6.71
CA GLU A 809 13.56 -25.58 7.25
C GLU A 809 14.61 -25.51 6.13
N VAL A 810 14.23 -25.90 4.91
CA VAL A 810 15.06 -25.86 3.71
C VAL A 810 15.18 -24.44 3.11
N ALA A 811 14.11 -23.64 3.13
CA ALA A 811 14.12 -22.29 2.56
C ALA A 811 14.96 -21.30 3.41
N ALA A 812 14.85 -21.38 4.74
CA ALA A 812 15.58 -20.48 5.65
C ALA A 812 17.11 -20.69 5.58
N LEU A 813 17.57 -21.93 5.42
CA LEU A 813 19.00 -22.25 5.27
C LEU A 813 19.60 -21.74 3.94
N SER A 814 18.79 -21.64 2.88
CA SER A 814 19.24 -21.27 1.53
C SER A 814 19.45 -19.76 1.35
N GLY A 815 18.73 -18.92 2.09
CA GLY A 815 18.73 -17.45 1.92
C GLY A 815 19.89 -16.68 2.53
N ARG A 816 20.82 -17.34 3.25
CA ARG A 816 21.88 -16.70 4.06
C ARG A 816 21.38 -15.75 5.18
N ILE A 817 20.13 -15.87 5.62
CA ILE A 817 19.47 -15.00 6.59
C ILE A 817 19.74 -15.48 8.03
N GLY A 818 20.17 -14.58 8.93
CA GLY A 818 20.20 -14.83 10.38
C GLY A 818 18.87 -14.39 11.02
N ILE A 819 18.36 -15.18 11.96
CA ILE A 819 17.09 -14.95 12.66
C ILE A 819 17.37 -14.52 14.10
N TRP A 820 16.76 -13.42 14.52
CA TRP A 820 16.73 -12.98 15.92
C TRP A 820 15.30 -12.67 16.36
N GLU A 821 15.05 -12.80 17.66
CA GLU A 821 13.78 -12.48 18.33
C GLU A 821 14.07 -11.62 19.55
N TRP A 822 13.23 -10.63 19.82
CA TRP A 822 13.30 -9.83 21.06
C TRP A 822 11.98 -9.92 21.82
N ASP A 823 12.00 -10.52 23.01
CA ASP A 823 10.89 -10.47 23.96
C ASP A 823 10.95 -9.11 24.69
N ILE A 824 10.23 -8.13 24.16
CA ILE A 824 10.19 -6.75 24.65
C ILE A 824 9.75 -6.68 26.13
N LYS A 825 8.92 -7.62 26.61
CA LYS A 825 8.44 -7.61 28.01
C LYS A 825 9.49 -8.10 28.98
N LYS A 826 10.36 -9.01 28.55
CA LYS A 826 11.43 -9.58 29.37
C LYS A 826 12.80 -8.96 29.07
N ASP A 827 12.83 -8.04 28.12
CA ASP A 827 14.04 -7.47 27.51
C ASP A 827 15.08 -8.53 27.14
N GLN A 828 14.63 -9.59 26.47
CA GLN A 828 15.48 -10.72 26.13
C GLN A 828 15.59 -10.88 24.62
N VAL A 829 16.82 -10.78 24.11
CA VAL A 829 17.10 -11.02 22.69
C VAL A 829 17.63 -12.45 22.51
N ILE A 830 17.02 -13.20 21.60
CA ILE A 830 17.38 -14.57 21.24
C ILE A 830 17.92 -14.54 19.81
N TRP A 831 19.17 -14.95 19.64
CA TRP A 831 19.81 -15.07 18.34
C TRP A 831 19.92 -16.52 17.93
N ASP A 832 19.69 -16.81 16.65
CA ASP A 832 20.07 -18.10 16.08
C ASP A 832 21.60 -18.21 15.92
N GLU A 833 22.05 -19.42 15.57
CA GLU A 833 23.46 -19.73 15.44
C GLU A 833 24.15 -18.88 14.35
N ARG A 834 23.39 -18.46 13.34
CA ARG A 834 23.90 -17.65 12.23
C ARG A 834 24.05 -16.18 12.59
N MET A 835 23.12 -15.61 13.36
CA MET A 835 23.24 -14.28 13.94
C MET A 835 24.50 -14.16 14.80
N SER A 836 24.83 -15.19 15.57
CA SER A 836 26.09 -15.23 16.34
C SER A 836 27.32 -15.16 15.43
N HIS A 837 27.32 -15.91 14.31
CA HIS A 837 28.40 -15.89 13.33
C HIS A 837 28.54 -14.56 12.58
N ILE A 838 27.44 -13.89 12.25
CA ILE A 838 27.46 -12.59 11.55
C ILE A 838 28.19 -11.53 12.38
N TYR A 839 28.00 -11.54 13.71
CA TYR A 839 28.64 -10.60 14.64
C TYR A 839 30.01 -11.09 15.17
N GLY A 840 30.51 -12.23 14.68
CA GLY A 840 31.81 -12.77 15.08
C GLY A 840 31.85 -13.28 16.53
N LEU A 841 30.69 -13.61 17.10
CA LEU A 841 30.54 -14.08 18.48
C LEU A 841 30.48 -15.61 18.53
N GLU A 842 30.92 -16.19 19.65
CA GLU A 842 30.83 -17.64 19.86
C GLU A 842 29.36 -18.10 19.88
N PRO A 843 29.01 -19.23 19.26
CA PRO A 843 27.64 -19.75 19.29
C PRO A 843 27.15 -19.91 20.73
N ARG A 844 26.06 -19.21 21.08
CA ARG A 844 25.47 -19.13 22.44
C ARG A 844 26.22 -18.27 23.45
N SER A 845 27.13 -17.38 23.05
CA SER A 845 27.86 -16.49 23.96
C SER A 845 27.17 -15.16 24.29
N ILE A 846 25.91 -14.95 23.91
CA ILE A 846 25.13 -13.76 24.33
C ILE A 846 23.95 -14.18 25.21
N LEU A 847 24.01 -13.71 26.45
CA LEU A 847 22.89 -13.53 27.37
C LEU A 847 22.81 -12.03 27.61
N GLY A 848 21.68 -11.41 27.34
CA GLY A 848 21.42 -10.09 27.88
C GLY A 848 20.21 -9.41 27.27
N THR A 849 20.42 -8.24 26.69
CA THR A 849 19.37 -7.23 26.47
C THR A 849 19.57 -6.53 25.13
N VAL A 850 18.67 -5.61 24.75
CA VAL A 850 18.87 -4.77 23.55
C VAL A 850 20.14 -3.90 23.65
N ASP A 851 20.59 -3.57 24.86
CA ASP A 851 21.82 -2.80 25.04
C ASP A 851 23.05 -3.54 24.50
N ASP A 852 23.07 -4.87 24.56
CA ASP A 852 24.14 -5.67 23.96
C ASP A 852 24.16 -5.53 22.43
N PHE A 853 22.99 -5.41 21.79
CA PHE A 853 22.92 -5.12 20.36
C PHE A 853 23.53 -3.74 20.06
N TYR A 854 23.19 -2.71 20.83
CA TYR A 854 23.75 -1.36 20.64
C TYR A 854 25.28 -1.31 20.85
N ASN A 855 25.81 -2.08 21.80
CA ASN A 855 27.25 -2.14 22.07
C ASN A 855 28.07 -2.77 20.94
N HIS A 856 27.43 -3.50 20.03
CA HIS A 856 28.08 -4.12 18.86
C HIS A 856 27.81 -3.37 17.55
N LEU A 857 27.14 -2.22 17.60
CA LEU A 857 27.01 -1.32 16.44
C LEU A 857 28.29 -0.51 16.23
N HIS A 858 28.57 -0.17 14.97
CA HIS A 858 29.67 0.73 14.65
C HIS A 858 29.41 2.13 15.26
N PRO A 859 30.43 2.85 15.78
CA PRO A 859 30.23 4.12 16.48
C PRO A 859 29.55 5.21 15.66
N GLU A 860 29.69 5.16 14.32
CA GLU A 860 29.04 6.10 13.39
C GLU A 860 27.55 5.79 13.16
N ASP A 861 27.13 4.54 13.39
CA ASP A 861 25.77 4.07 13.16
C ASP A 861 24.92 4.09 14.44
N ALA A 862 25.56 4.09 15.62
CA ALA A 862 24.89 4.16 16.91
C ALA A 862 23.92 5.35 17.07
N PRO A 863 24.22 6.58 16.59
CA PRO A 863 23.29 7.71 16.66
C PRO A 863 22.06 7.54 15.77
N VAL A 864 22.16 6.77 14.67
CA VAL A 864 21.09 6.55 13.70
C VAL A 864 20.14 5.45 14.17
N CYS A 865 20.66 4.40 14.82
CA CYS A 865 19.85 3.32 15.36
C CYS A 865 19.16 3.65 16.70
N ALA A 866 19.63 4.67 17.43
CA ALA A 866 19.03 5.11 18.70
C ALA A 866 17.86 6.11 18.55
N ALA A 867 17.63 6.62 17.34
CA ALA A 867 16.50 7.49 16.97
C ALA A 867 15.34 6.66 16.42
#